data_AF-A0A6I1FD82-F1
#
_entry.id   AF-A0A6I1FD82-F1
#
_cell.length_a   1.000
_cell.length_b   1.000
_cell.length_c   1.000
_cell.angle_alpha   90.00
_cell.angle_beta   90.00
_cell.angle_gamma   90.00
#
_symmetry.space_group_name_H-M   'P 1'
#
loop_
_entity.id
_entity.type
_entity.pdbx_description
1 polymer ?
#
loop_
_entity_poly.entity_id
_entity_poly.type
_entity_poly.pdbx_seq_one_letter_code
_entity_poly.pdbx_strand_id
1 'polypeptide(L)'
;MDNTTTNIDIKEDLQEHFEIVLDELGNPREWTQEKTSQFYKKFFKGSTLNKHLTLKIIEIKEYPNFNLFISTVINHETFKPFWNPYLTKNWTVAFTYNKEATSFKVGDLIIATTEELNLEEISNENRKLDLLSIDVSSIQYTSLETSFIYKYGEAFTKRIVKQFGSLEEIAPFIIAEFEKDVDEQIGNLEKYLDIKVNEFEDQELRLEAEHTKIKNERTARYKELELEIEEEYQSKLKKYEIEKDKLDNQERKLEGRRRNISENEKQLQSQEDEIFRRQEELVTRKKSLQEYENSLNSQFERFNLLNPFSQVEAENVFEDNIINWNEQKDIVAIIQGALHAQCNLQYEREVIESFLGALMSNQIIILNGPSGTGKSSLVSNFSNIIFGAKTSTIRVQSSWTDKQDLLGFFNPIDYQYISTPFLDSLIEACNNKKYPYFICLDEMNLAHVEYYFAEFLSAREEKEPKISLYSSHFQKLAMNNIMPFLKYDEDNRPLLHEEELSKLSTSDRIRVQNCFDLCFKYPAEIVVPPNVRFVGTMNMDHTVKGLSPKMIDRSFVVNIEYPENEEVLLEELEQLKVNELIAVNMEDDLLIKEMDIELRYTIKQINPLLSTLGARLNRRSLDQIGTYAKAVSSESTLDQVVIGKILPRINVLKNDKTTAAFRDLLASLSISEDTKDLMNEMINEGRTITYWR
;
A
#
# COMPACT_ATOMS: atom_id res chain seq x y z
N MET A 1 -110.75 -5.80 -20.91
CA MET A 1 -111.38 -6.79 -21.80
C MET A 1 -110.76 -6.60 -23.16
N ASP A 2 -109.97 -7.60 -23.53
CA ASP A 2 -109.60 -8.09 -24.87
C ASP A 2 -109.03 -7.12 -25.91
N ASN A 3 -107.70 -7.15 -26.04
CA ASN A 3 -107.04 -7.63 -27.27
C ASN A 3 -105.54 -7.86 -27.01
N THR A 4 -105.22 -9.04 -26.47
CA THR A 4 -103.89 -9.64 -26.32
C THR A 4 -103.48 -10.48 -27.54
N THR A 5 -103.85 -10.09 -28.76
CA THR A 5 -103.78 -11.02 -29.91
C THR A 5 -103.32 -10.43 -31.26
N THR A 6 -102.63 -9.29 -31.28
CA THR A 6 -101.98 -8.77 -32.51
C THR A 6 -100.46 -8.68 -32.44
N ASN A 7 -99.85 -8.82 -31.25
CA ASN A 7 -98.39 -8.73 -31.07
C ASN A 7 -97.63 -10.05 -31.30
N ILE A 8 -98.33 -11.11 -31.72
CA ILE A 8 -97.72 -12.39 -32.10
C ILE A 8 -97.43 -12.41 -33.61
N ASP A 9 -98.33 -11.87 -34.44
CA ASP A 9 -98.15 -11.80 -35.91
C ASP A 9 -96.95 -10.94 -36.33
N ILE A 10 -96.66 -9.83 -35.64
CA ILE A 10 -95.53 -8.94 -35.99
C ILE A 10 -94.17 -9.58 -35.64
N LYS A 11 -94.16 -10.57 -34.72
CA LYS A 11 -92.93 -11.18 -34.20
C LYS A 11 -92.36 -12.29 -35.08
N GLU A 12 -93.22 -13.09 -35.71
CA GLU A 12 -92.77 -14.04 -36.74
C GLU A 12 -92.27 -13.25 -37.96
N ASP A 13 -92.95 -12.17 -38.33
CA ASP A 13 -92.65 -11.33 -39.51
C ASP A 13 -91.24 -10.69 -39.48
N LEU A 14 -90.77 -10.23 -38.31
CA LEU A 14 -89.45 -9.59 -38.17
C LEU A 14 -88.28 -10.57 -38.17
N GLN A 15 -88.45 -11.71 -37.51
CA GLN A 15 -87.43 -12.77 -37.47
C GLN A 15 -87.35 -13.45 -38.85
N GLU A 16 -88.49 -13.66 -39.50
CA GLU A 16 -88.58 -14.19 -40.86
C GLU A 16 -88.01 -13.20 -41.89
N HIS A 17 -88.31 -11.89 -41.78
CA HIS A 17 -87.65 -10.85 -42.59
C HIS A 17 -86.14 -10.80 -42.39
N PHE A 18 -85.68 -10.94 -41.14
CA PHE A 18 -84.25 -11.02 -40.85
C PHE A 18 -83.59 -12.24 -41.51
N GLU A 19 -84.21 -13.42 -41.40
CA GLU A 19 -83.71 -14.66 -42.01
C GLU A 19 -83.73 -14.60 -43.54
N ILE A 20 -84.77 -14.01 -44.16
CA ILE A 20 -84.84 -13.76 -45.61
C ILE A 20 -83.68 -12.87 -46.08
N VAL A 21 -83.43 -11.76 -45.37
CA VAL A 21 -82.33 -10.84 -45.71
C VAL A 21 -80.96 -11.53 -45.53
N LEU A 22 -80.82 -12.41 -44.53
CA LEU A 22 -79.61 -13.20 -44.32
C LEU A 22 -79.39 -14.25 -45.41
N ASP A 23 -80.42 -15.01 -45.80
CA ASP A 23 -80.33 -16.03 -46.85
C ASP A 23 -79.94 -15.42 -48.20
N GLU A 24 -80.42 -14.21 -48.52
CA GLU A 24 -80.01 -13.48 -49.72
C GLU A 24 -78.55 -13.01 -49.70
N LEU A 25 -78.05 -12.54 -48.55
CA LEU A 25 -76.71 -11.93 -48.44
C LEU A 25 -75.60 -12.96 -48.12
N GLY A 26 -76.00 -14.15 -47.66
CA GLY A 26 -75.13 -15.25 -47.25
C GLY A 26 -74.56 -15.07 -45.83
N ASN A 27 -73.60 -15.93 -45.46
CA ASN A 27 -73.06 -16.00 -44.10
C ASN A 27 -72.45 -14.66 -43.62
N PRO A 28 -72.94 -14.06 -42.51
CA PRO A 28 -72.48 -12.78 -41.97
C PRO A 28 -70.98 -12.69 -41.69
N ARG A 29 -70.29 -13.81 -41.46
CA ARG A 29 -68.84 -13.83 -41.20
C ARG A 29 -67.99 -13.42 -42.40
N GLU A 30 -68.53 -13.52 -43.62
CA GLU A 30 -67.80 -13.25 -44.86
C GLU A 30 -68.26 -11.95 -45.53
N TRP A 31 -69.05 -11.14 -44.82
CA TRP A 31 -69.58 -9.90 -45.39
C TRP A 31 -68.49 -8.85 -45.60
N THR A 32 -68.45 -8.31 -46.81
CA THR A 32 -67.72 -7.08 -47.11
C THR A 32 -68.50 -5.88 -46.56
N GLN A 33 -67.85 -4.72 -46.52
CA GLN A 33 -68.46 -3.47 -46.06
C GLN A 33 -69.70 -3.08 -46.88
N GLU A 34 -69.69 -3.38 -48.18
CA GLU A 34 -70.80 -3.16 -49.10
C GLU A 34 -72.01 -4.06 -48.79
N LYS A 35 -71.77 -5.34 -48.45
CA LYS A 35 -72.83 -6.26 -47.98
C LYS A 35 -73.41 -5.84 -46.63
N THR A 36 -72.57 -5.29 -45.76
CA THR A 36 -73.02 -4.76 -44.46
C THR A 36 -73.93 -3.53 -44.65
N SER A 37 -73.56 -2.59 -45.54
CA SER A 37 -74.40 -1.44 -45.89
C SER A 37 -75.72 -1.90 -46.55
N GLN A 38 -75.69 -2.91 -47.43
CA GLN A 38 -76.90 -3.49 -48.01
C GLN A 38 -77.82 -4.15 -46.97
N PHE A 39 -77.26 -4.81 -45.95
CA PHE A 39 -78.03 -5.34 -44.83
C PHE A 39 -78.79 -4.23 -44.10
N TYR A 40 -78.11 -3.16 -43.68
CA TYR A 40 -78.78 -2.04 -43.00
C TYR A 40 -79.84 -1.38 -43.90
N LYS A 41 -79.54 -1.16 -45.19
CA LYS A 41 -80.51 -0.58 -46.14
C LYS A 41 -81.74 -1.46 -46.36
N LYS A 42 -81.62 -2.79 -46.34
CA LYS A 42 -82.75 -3.72 -46.54
C LYS A 42 -83.52 -3.98 -45.24
N PHE A 43 -82.83 -4.15 -44.13
CA PHE A 43 -83.44 -4.46 -42.84
C PHE A 43 -84.28 -3.28 -42.32
N PHE A 44 -83.78 -2.05 -42.43
CA PHE A 44 -84.46 -0.84 -41.96
C PHE A 44 -85.44 -0.21 -42.98
N LYS A 45 -85.52 -0.71 -44.22
CA LYS A 45 -86.54 -0.30 -45.20
C LYS A 45 -87.90 -1.00 -45.01
N GLY A 46 -87.97 -2.03 -44.17
CA GLY A 46 -89.20 -2.78 -43.91
C GLY A 46 -90.12 -2.06 -42.92
N SER A 47 -91.43 -2.12 -43.17
CA SER A 47 -92.54 -1.49 -42.42
C SER A 47 -92.78 -2.04 -41.01
N THR A 48 -91.76 -2.61 -40.36
CA THR A 48 -91.90 -3.42 -39.13
C THR A 48 -91.27 -2.80 -37.88
N LEU A 49 -90.70 -1.58 -37.96
CA LEU A 49 -90.18 -0.87 -36.78
C LEU A 49 -91.22 0.08 -36.19
N ASN A 50 -91.37 0.06 -34.86
CA ASN A 50 -92.26 0.96 -34.11
C ASN A 50 -91.88 2.44 -34.34
N LYS A 51 -92.87 3.33 -34.37
CA LYS A 51 -92.71 4.74 -34.83
C LYS A 51 -91.77 5.62 -33.99
N HIS A 52 -91.42 5.24 -32.76
CA HIS A 52 -90.58 6.03 -31.86
C HIS A 52 -89.56 5.18 -31.08
N LEU A 53 -88.35 5.72 -30.88
CA LEU A 53 -87.24 5.17 -30.11
C LEU A 53 -86.95 6.03 -28.87
N THR A 54 -87.03 5.44 -27.68
CA THR A 54 -86.55 6.09 -26.45
C THR A 54 -85.09 5.74 -26.21
N LEU A 55 -84.25 6.77 -26.11
CA LEU A 55 -82.80 6.68 -26.04
C LEU A 55 -82.30 7.32 -24.75
N LYS A 56 -81.28 6.69 -24.13
CA LYS A 56 -80.48 7.34 -23.09
C LYS A 56 -79.09 7.61 -23.61
N ILE A 57 -78.68 8.87 -23.49
CA ILE A 57 -77.37 9.32 -23.92
C ILE A 57 -76.32 8.81 -22.96
N ILE A 58 -75.36 8.06 -23.47
CA ILE A 58 -74.25 7.48 -22.69
C ILE A 58 -72.98 8.28 -22.92
N GLU A 59 -72.77 8.74 -24.14
CA GLU A 59 -71.54 9.45 -24.51
C GLU A 59 -71.83 10.49 -25.60
N ILE A 60 -71.14 11.62 -25.52
CA ILE A 60 -71.21 12.69 -26.51
C ILE A 60 -69.78 13.00 -26.93
N LYS A 61 -69.48 12.90 -28.23
CA LYS A 61 -68.19 13.28 -28.80
C LYS A 61 -68.37 14.49 -29.70
N GLU A 62 -67.67 15.57 -29.37
CA GLU A 62 -67.75 16.79 -30.14
C GLU A 62 -66.79 16.79 -31.34
N TYR A 63 -67.34 17.09 -32.52
CA TYR A 63 -66.57 17.44 -33.72
C TYR A 63 -66.77 18.93 -34.05
N PRO A 64 -65.96 19.51 -34.96
CA PRO A 64 -66.05 20.93 -35.28
C PRO A 64 -67.44 21.38 -35.76
N ASN A 65 -68.13 20.53 -36.54
CA ASN A 65 -69.40 20.89 -37.20
C ASN A 65 -70.63 20.14 -36.66
N PHE A 66 -70.45 19.11 -35.84
CA PHE A 66 -71.55 18.33 -35.26
C PHE A 66 -71.09 17.63 -33.98
N ASN A 67 -72.03 17.21 -33.15
CA ASN A 67 -71.79 16.32 -32.01
C ASN A 67 -72.26 14.91 -32.36
N LEU A 68 -71.42 13.91 -32.14
CA LEU A 68 -71.78 12.51 -32.26
C LEU A 68 -72.29 12.01 -30.91
N PHE A 69 -73.56 11.62 -30.86
CA PHE A 69 -74.21 11.07 -29.69
C PHE A 69 -74.24 9.56 -29.77
N ILE A 70 -73.80 8.90 -28.70
CA ILE A 70 -73.89 7.45 -28.53
C ILE A 70 -74.92 7.18 -27.45
N SER A 71 -75.99 6.49 -27.83
CA SER A 71 -77.12 6.23 -26.94
C SER A 71 -77.50 4.76 -26.93
N THR A 72 -77.95 4.25 -25.79
CA THR A 72 -78.63 2.95 -25.74
C THR A 72 -80.11 3.12 -25.99
N VAL A 73 -80.65 2.25 -26.83
CA VAL A 73 -82.10 2.12 -27.00
C VAL A 73 -82.68 1.43 -25.76
N ILE A 74 -83.64 2.09 -25.10
CA ILE A 74 -84.24 1.58 -23.85
C ILE A 74 -85.57 0.87 -24.09
N ASN A 75 -86.29 1.16 -25.19
CA ASN A 75 -87.64 0.64 -25.37
C ASN A 75 -87.70 -0.90 -25.37
N HIS A 76 -88.46 -1.45 -24.42
CA HIS A 76 -88.68 -2.88 -24.23
C HIS A 76 -89.58 -3.55 -25.29
N GLU A 77 -90.13 -2.78 -26.23
CA GLU A 77 -91.12 -3.26 -27.20
C GLU A 77 -90.73 -3.10 -28.69
N THR A 78 -89.54 -2.59 -29.01
CA THR A 78 -89.10 -2.44 -30.42
C THR A 78 -88.10 -3.52 -30.86
N PHE A 79 -87.40 -4.17 -29.93
CA PHE A 79 -86.54 -5.33 -30.20
C PHE A 79 -86.43 -6.21 -28.93
N LYS A 80 -87.19 -7.30 -28.83
CA LYS A 80 -86.84 -8.42 -27.93
C LYS A 80 -86.12 -9.49 -28.76
N PRO A 81 -85.15 -10.20 -28.16
CA PRO A 81 -83.78 -10.25 -28.64
C PRO A 81 -83.68 -10.98 -29.97
N PHE A 82 -83.50 -10.22 -31.05
CA PHE A 82 -82.83 -10.76 -32.22
C PHE A 82 -81.41 -11.15 -31.78
N TRP A 83 -81.10 -12.44 -31.79
CA TRP A 83 -79.80 -12.96 -31.39
C TRP A 83 -78.83 -12.74 -32.56
N ASN A 84 -78.20 -11.57 -32.58
CA ASN A 84 -76.98 -11.41 -33.34
C ASN A 84 -75.93 -12.34 -32.68
N PRO A 85 -75.44 -13.39 -33.36
CA PRO A 85 -74.58 -14.40 -32.73
C PRO A 85 -73.23 -13.85 -32.24
N TYR A 86 -72.95 -12.55 -32.41
CA TYR A 86 -71.69 -11.91 -32.04
C TYR A 86 -71.78 -10.83 -30.95
N LEU A 87 -72.96 -10.41 -30.47
CA LEU A 87 -73.03 -9.29 -29.50
C LEU A 87 -74.12 -9.47 -28.42
N THR A 88 -73.69 -9.70 -27.17
CA THR A 88 -74.53 -9.91 -25.97
C THR A 88 -74.70 -8.67 -25.08
N LYS A 89 -74.89 -7.46 -25.65
CA LYS A 89 -75.21 -6.23 -24.89
C LYS A 89 -76.12 -5.30 -25.70
N ASN A 90 -76.92 -4.49 -24.97
CA ASN A 90 -77.94 -3.54 -25.44
C ASN A 90 -77.58 -2.83 -26.74
N TRP A 91 -78.57 -2.72 -27.64
CA TRP A 91 -78.43 -2.00 -28.91
C TRP A 91 -77.99 -0.57 -28.66
N THR A 92 -76.83 -0.23 -29.21
CA THR A 92 -76.25 1.10 -29.12
C THR A 92 -76.37 1.75 -30.49
N VAL A 93 -76.98 2.93 -30.54
CA VAL A 93 -77.13 3.71 -31.77
C VAL A 93 -76.25 4.95 -31.65
N ALA A 94 -75.48 5.21 -32.70
CA ALA A 94 -74.71 6.42 -32.84
C ALA A 94 -75.40 7.31 -33.88
N PHE A 95 -75.67 8.55 -33.52
CA PHE A 95 -76.27 9.55 -34.42
C PHE A 95 -75.59 10.90 -34.27
N THR A 96 -75.63 11.71 -35.31
CA THR A 96 -75.05 13.06 -35.34
C THR A 96 -76.13 14.11 -35.03
N TYR A 97 -75.74 15.18 -34.35
CA TYR A 97 -76.61 16.31 -33.99
C TYR A 97 -75.87 17.62 -34.20
N ASN A 98 -76.50 18.56 -34.90
CA ASN A 98 -75.85 19.81 -35.29
C ASN A 98 -75.76 20.79 -34.09
N LYS A 99 -74.62 21.48 -33.91
CA LYS A 99 -74.28 22.22 -32.67
C LYS A 99 -75.20 23.41 -32.32
N GLU A 100 -76.06 23.85 -33.24
CA GLU A 100 -76.81 25.12 -33.13
C GLU A 100 -78.16 25.06 -32.39
N ALA A 101 -78.55 23.91 -31.82
CA ALA A 101 -79.74 23.80 -30.96
C ALA A 101 -79.42 23.08 -29.63
N THR A 102 -80.17 23.39 -28.56
CA THR A 102 -80.01 22.99 -27.14
C THR A 102 -79.12 21.76 -26.83
N SER A 103 -78.13 21.93 -25.95
CA SER A 103 -77.18 20.87 -25.57
C SER A 103 -77.81 19.81 -24.66
N PHE A 104 -78.03 18.60 -25.17
CA PHE A 104 -78.29 17.41 -24.33
C PHE A 104 -77.04 17.00 -23.55
N LYS A 105 -77.21 16.44 -22.35
CA LYS A 105 -76.13 15.96 -21.49
C LYS A 105 -76.11 14.44 -21.39
N VAL A 106 -74.94 13.90 -21.04
CA VAL A 106 -74.79 12.48 -20.73
C VAL A 106 -75.73 12.13 -19.57
N GLY A 107 -76.60 11.15 -19.79
CA GLY A 107 -77.62 10.69 -18.83
C GLY A 107 -79.06 11.04 -19.21
N ASP A 108 -79.28 12.00 -20.13
CA ASP A 108 -80.62 12.43 -20.52
C ASP A 108 -81.40 11.33 -21.26
N LEU A 109 -82.72 11.34 -21.08
CA LEU A 109 -83.70 10.48 -21.75
C LEU A 109 -84.42 11.27 -22.84
N ILE A 110 -84.29 10.82 -24.09
CA ILE A 110 -84.85 11.47 -25.28
C ILE A 110 -85.70 10.49 -26.10
N ILE A 111 -86.63 11.00 -26.91
CA ILE A 111 -87.46 10.22 -27.84
C ILE A 111 -87.21 10.70 -29.27
N ALA A 112 -86.97 9.78 -30.22
CA ALA A 112 -86.78 10.07 -31.65
C ALA A 112 -87.73 9.25 -32.55
N THR A 113 -88.29 9.82 -33.62
CA THR A 113 -89.15 9.10 -34.60
C THR A 113 -88.32 8.24 -35.56
N THR A 114 -88.79 7.01 -35.86
CA THR A 114 -88.05 6.06 -36.73
C THR A 114 -88.21 6.33 -38.22
N GLU A 115 -89.30 6.98 -38.65
CA GLU A 115 -89.59 7.26 -40.06
C GLU A 115 -88.64 8.31 -40.69
N GLU A 116 -87.83 9.01 -39.88
CA GLU A 116 -86.95 10.12 -40.29
C GLU A 116 -85.45 9.82 -40.08
N LEU A 117 -85.12 8.52 -39.91
CA LEU A 117 -83.76 8.00 -39.82
C LEU A 117 -83.10 7.99 -41.21
N ASN A 118 -82.16 8.89 -41.48
CA ASN A 118 -81.43 8.95 -42.74
C ASN A 118 -80.05 8.28 -42.63
N LEU A 119 -79.55 7.71 -43.73
CA LEU A 119 -78.17 7.22 -43.80
C LEU A 119 -77.32 8.27 -44.51
N GLU A 120 -76.41 8.90 -43.78
CA GLU A 120 -75.44 9.82 -44.35
C GLU A 120 -74.10 9.11 -44.58
N GLU A 121 -73.59 9.17 -45.82
CA GLU A 121 -72.25 8.68 -46.16
C GLU A 121 -71.21 9.72 -45.72
N ILE A 122 -70.45 9.42 -44.68
CA ILE A 122 -69.32 10.27 -44.28
C ILE A 122 -68.03 9.59 -44.76
N SER A 123 -67.42 10.15 -45.80
CA SER A 123 -66.12 9.69 -46.30
C SER A 123 -64.98 10.41 -45.59
N ASN A 124 -64.04 9.65 -45.01
CA ASN A 124 -62.79 10.18 -44.50
C ASN A 124 -61.63 9.25 -44.93
N GLU A 125 -60.44 9.83 -45.15
CA GLU A 125 -59.37 9.43 -46.09
C GLU A 125 -58.85 7.98 -46.12
N ASN A 126 -59.42 7.00 -45.41
CA ASN A 126 -59.16 5.57 -45.68
C ASN A 126 -60.30 4.59 -45.33
N ARG A 127 -61.52 5.03 -44.98
CA ARG A 127 -62.70 4.15 -44.80
C ARG A 127 -64.00 4.91 -45.07
N LYS A 128 -64.92 4.31 -45.84
CA LYS A 128 -66.31 4.79 -46.01
C LYS A 128 -67.18 4.19 -44.91
N LEU A 129 -67.86 4.98 -44.10
CA LEU A 129 -68.83 4.47 -43.11
C LEU A 129 -70.15 5.20 -43.29
N ASP A 130 -71.21 4.47 -43.61
CA ASP A 130 -72.57 4.98 -43.65
C ASP A 130 -73.08 4.96 -42.19
N LEU A 131 -73.41 6.12 -41.62
CA LEU A 131 -73.94 6.25 -40.27
C LEU A 131 -75.38 6.77 -40.33
N LEU A 132 -76.21 6.30 -39.39
CA LEU A 132 -77.59 6.76 -39.23
C LEU A 132 -77.60 8.18 -38.63
N SER A 133 -78.07 9.17 -39.37
CA SER A 133 -78.38 10.51 -38.89
C SER A 133 -79.87 10.62 -38.53
N ILE A 134 -80.18 11.38 -37.47
CA ILE A 134 -81.55 11.64 -36.99
C ILE A 134 -81.83 13.12 -37.21
N ASP A 135 -82.96 13.46 -37.84
CA ASP A 135 -83.36 14.85 -38.05
C ASP A 135 -83.72 15.55 -36.72
N VAL A 136 -83.23 16.78 -36.53
CA VAL A 136 -83.22 17.53 -35.25
C VAL A 136 -84.63 17.87 -34.75
N SER A 137 -85.59 18.01 -35.66
CA SER A 137 -86.99 18.35 -35.35
C SER A 137 -87.76 17.21 -34.67
N SER A 138 -87.22 15.99 -34.69
CA SER A 138 -87.88 14.78 -34.17
C SER A 138 -87.66 14.49 -32.68
N ILE A 139 -86.80 15.27 -31.99
CA ILE A 139 -86.33 14.93 -30.64
C ILE A 139 -87.05 15.78 -29.56
N GLN A 140 -87.65 15.14 -28.56
CA GLN A 140 -88.31 15.79 -27.42
C GLN A 140 -87.82 15.29 -26.04
N TYR A 141 -87.75 16.18 -25.03
CA TYR A 141 -87.50 15.82 -23.61
C TYR A 141 -88.73 15.12 -23.00
N THR A 142 -88.49 14.11 -22.16
CA THR A 142 -89.59 13.39 -21.47
C THR A 142 -90.27 14.23 -20.38
N SER A 143 -91.56 14.01 -20.12
CA SER A 143 -92.29 14.70 -19.03
C SER A 143 -91.80 14.29 -17.63
N LEU A 144 -91.98 15.17 -16.63
CA LEU A 144 -91.50 14.96 -15.25
C LEU A 144 -92.05 13.67 -14.62
N GLU A 145 -93.32 13.35 -14.89
CA GLU A 145 -93.95 12.09 -14.50
C GLU A 145 -93.27 10.86 -15.13
N THR A 146 -92.87 10.94 -16.40
CA THR A 146 -92.20 9.83 -17.12
C THR A 146 -90.80 9.59 -16.55
N SER A 147 -90.07 10.66 -16.20
CA SER A 147 -88.79 10.56 -15.51
C SER A 147 -88.92 9.98 -14.09
N PHE A 148 -89.97 10.33 -13.35
CA PHE A 148 -90.23 9.79 -12.01
C PHE A 148 -90.67 8.32 -12.05
N ILE A 149 -91.51 7.93 -13.01
CA ILE A 149 -91.90 6.52 -13.26
C ILE A 149 -90.67 5.66 -13.55
N TYR A 150 -89.75 6.15 -14.39
CA TYR A 150 -88.53 5.40 -14.70
C TYR A 150 -87.65 5.17 -13.46
N LYS A 151 -87.50 6.18 -12.60
CA LYS A 151 -86.58 6.10 -11.44
C LYS A 151 -87.17 5.35 -10.24
N TYR A 152 -88.48 5.47 -9.99
CA TYR A 152 -89.12 4.94 -8.77
C TYR A 152 -90.27 3.96 -9.03
N GLY A 153 -90.61 3.71 -10.29
CA GLY A 153 -91.61 2.72 -10.71
C GLY A 153 -93.05 3.27 -10.74
N GLU A 154 -93.82 2.81 -11.73
CA GLU A 154 -95.14 3.36 -12.06
C GLU A 154 -96.16 3.29 -10.91
N ALA A 155 -96.13 2.20 -10.12
CA ALA A 155 -97.05 2.00 -9.01
C ALA A 155 -96.83 2.97 -7.85
N PHE A 156 -95.58 3.40 -7.62
CA PHE A 156 -95.23 4.36 -6.57
C PHE A 156 -95.63 5.77 -6.96
N THR A 157 -95.30 6.18 -8.21
CA THR A 157 -95.63 7.50 -8.73
C THR A 157 -97.15 7.73 -8.77
N LYS A 158 -97.93 6.74 -9.23
CA LYS A 158 -99.40 6.83 -9.21
C LYS A 158 -100.00 6.93 -7.81
N ARG A 159 -99.35 6.36 -6.78
CA ARG A 159 -99.80 6.50 -5.38
C ARG A 159 -99.58 7.91 -4.85
N ILE A 160 -98.40 8.50 -5.10
CA ILE A 160 -98.08 9.86 -4.64
C ILE A 160 -98.99 10.89 -5.30
N VAL A 161 -99.14 10.83 -6.63
CA VAL A 161 -100.02 11.75 -7.37
C VAL A 161 -101.47 11.65 -6.87
N LYS A 162 -101.93 10.44 -6.54
CA LYS A 162 -103.30 10.23 -6.02
C LYS A 162 -103.49 10.72 -4.58
N GLN A 163 -102.44 10.77 -3.78
CA GLN A 163 -102.53 11.05 -2.34
C GLN A 163 -102.21 12.50 -2.00
N PHE A 164 -101.41 13.19 -2.80
CA PHE A 164 -100.91 14.53 -2.50
C PHE A 164 -101.19 15.59 -3.58
N GLY A 165 -101.85 15.24 -4.70
CA GLY A 165 -102.08 16.16 -5.82
C GLY A 165 -100.99 16.05 -6.89
N SER A 166 -101.02 16.92 -7.91
CA SER A 166 -100.02 16.84 -8.98
C SER A 166 -98.62 17.07 -8.40
N LEU A 167 -97.63 16.34 -8.92
CA LEU A 167 -96.24 16.44 -8.46
C LEU A 167 -95.65 17.86 -8.62
N GLU A 168 -96.27 18.70 -9.45
CA GLU A 168 -95.90 20.09 -9.68
C GLU A 168 -96.27 21.02 -8.51
N GLU A 169 -97.30 20.67 -7.72
CA GLU A 169 -97.79 21.51 -6.62
C GLU A 169 -97.02 21.31 -5.31
N ILE A 170 -96.34 20.17 -5.14
CA ILE A 170 -95.66 19.77 -3.88
C ILE A 170 -94.17 20.16 -3.89
N ALA A 171 -93.56 20.29 -5.08
CA ALA A 171 -92.14 20.53 -5.27
C ALA A 171 -91.56 21.75 -4.49
N PRO A 172 -92.25 22.91 -4.38
CA PRO A 172 -91.68 24.09 -3.72
C PRO A 172 -91.42 23.88 -2.22
N PHE A 173 -92.25 23.09 -1.53
CA PHE A 173 -92.12 22.88 -0.08
C PHE A 173 -90.94 21.98 0.29
N ILE A 174 -90.58 21.03 -0.58
CA ILE A 174 -89.43 20.14 -0.35
C ILE A 174 -88.12 20.92 -0.54
N ILE A 175 -88.07 21.81 -1.54
CA ILE A 175 -86.86 22.59 -1.85
C ILE A 175 -86.48 23.51 -0.66
N ALA A 176 -87.45 24.19 -0.06
CA ALA A 176 -87.21 25.14 1.03
C ALA A 176 -86.58 24.49 2.29
N GLU A 177 -86.93 23.26 2.63
CA GLU A 177 -86.35 22.57 3.80
C GLU A 177 -84.92 22.10 3.52
N PHE A 178 -84.61 21.68 2.28
CA PHE A 178 -83.27 21.29 1.87
C PHE A 178 -82.29 22.46 1.83
N GLU A 179 -82.74 23.66 1.39
CA GLU A 179 -81.89 24.85 1.35
C GLU A 179 -81.37 25.24 2.74
N LYS A 180 -82.21 25.12 3.76
CA LYS A 180 -81.85 25.47 5.14
C LYS A 180 -80.77 24.56 5.75
N ASP A 181 -80.86 23.25 5.51
CA ASP A 181 -79.86 22.27 5.99
C ASP A 181 -78.50 22.45 5.28
N VAL A 182 -78.52 22.83 3.99
CA VAL A 182 -77.30 23.07 3.22
C VAL A 182 -76.56 24.31 3.73
N ASP A 183 -77.27 25.40 4.01
CA ASP A 183 -76.66 26.64 4.52
C ASP A 183 -75.96 26.43 5.88
N GLU A 184 -76.54 25.63 6.78
CA GLU A 184 -75.91 25.31 8.08
C GLU A 184 -74.63 24.47 7.92
N GLN A 185 -74.61 23.52 6.98
CA GLN A 185 -73.41 22.74 6.69
C GLN A 185 -72.30 23.57 6.07
N ILE A 186 -72.63 24.50 5.18
CA ILE A 186 -71.65 25.41 4.55
C ILE A 186 -70.95 26.26 5.62
N GLY A 187 -71.71 26.87 6.55
CA GLY A 187 -71.11 27.71 7.60
C GLY A 187 -70.16 26.96 8.54
N ASN A 188 -70.44 25.69 8.83
CA ASN A 188 -69.55 24.85 9.64
C ASN A 188 -68.24 24.49 8.90
N LEU A 189 -68.33 24.22 7.60
CA LEU A 189 -67.17 23.92 6.76
C LEU A 189 -66.27 25.15 6.58
N GLU A 190 -66.84 26.34 6.37
CA GLU A 190 -66.07 27.58 6.26
C GLU A 190 -65.25 27.85 7.52
N LYS A 191 -65.86 27.68 8.71
CA LYS A 191 -65.16 27.86 9.98
C LYS A 191 -64.04 26.85 10.21
N TYR A 192 -64.22 25.60 9.77
CA TYR A 192 -63.18 24.58 9.83
C TYR A 192 -62.02 24.89 8.87
N LEU A 193 -62.34 25.37 7.66
CA LEU A 193 -61.34 25.75 6.67
C LEU A 193 -60.46 26.89 7.18
N ASP A 194 -61.07 27.90 7.80
CA ASP A 194 -60.37 29.08 8.32
C ASP A 194 -59.37 28.73 9.44
N ILE A 195 -59.74 27.81 10.33
CA ILE A 195 -58.83 27.27 11.36
C ILE A 195 -57.64 26.55 10.70
N LYS A 196 -57.91 25.72 9.68
CA LYS A 196 -56.86 24.96 8.99
C LYS A 196 -55.90 25.85 8.22
N VAL A 197 -56.39 26.89 7.55
CA VAL A 197 -55.55 27.86 6.84
C VAL A 197 -54.60 28.55 7.81
N ASN A 198 -55.10 29.04 8.95
CA ASN A 198 -54.25 29.65 9.98
C ASN A 198 -53.21 28.68 10.56
N GLU A 199 -53.56 27.41 10.78
CA GLU A 199 -52.58 26.39 11.21
C GLU A 199 -51.46 26.16 10.20
N PHE A 200 -51.76 26.17 8.90
CA PHE A 200 -50.76 26.01 7.85
C PHE A 200 -49.86 27.24 7.70
N GLU A 201 -50.42 28.45 7.75
CA GLU A 201 -49.64 29.69 7.72
C GLU A 201 -48.65 29.77 8.89
N ASP A 202 -49.07 29.36 10.10
CA ASP A 202 -48.21 29.34 11.28
C ASP A 202 -47.09 28.29 11.17
N GLN A 203 -47.34 27.16 10.49
CA GLN A 203 -46.31 26.15 10.19
C GLN A 203 -45.31 26.63 9.13
N GLU A 204 -45.79 27.29 8.07
CA GLU A 204 -44.95 27.85 7.01
C GLU A 204 -43.96 28.88 7.58
N LEU A 205 -44.45 29.81 8.40
CA LEU A 205 -43.63 30.81 9.11
C LEU A 205 -42.53 30.19 9.99
N ARG A 206 -42.85 29.09 10.70
CA ARG A 206 -41.85 28.39 11.53
C ARG A 206 -40.77 27.73 10.68
N LEU A 207 -41.14 27.08 9.58
CA LEU A 207 -40.21 26.43 8.66
C LEU A 207 -39.30 27.45 7.96
N GLU A 208 -39.85 28.60 7.56
CA GLU A 208 -39.06 29.69 6.98
C GLU A 208 -38.02 30.26 7.96
N ALA A 209 -38.42 30.44 9.23
CA ALA A 209 -37.51 30.90 10.29
C ALA A 209 -36.38 29.89 10.53
N GLU A 210 -36.71 28.59 10.58
CA GLU A 210 -35.73 27.51 10.79
C GLU A 210 -34.76 27.39 9.60
N HIS A 211 -35.27 27.47 8.37
CA HIS A 211 -34.45 27.46 7.15
C HIS A 211 -33.49 28.66 7.12
N THR A 212 -33.97 29.85 7.50
CA THR A 212 -33.14 31.06 7.56
C THR A 212 -32.05 30.95 8.61
N LYS A 213 -32.38 30.38 9.78
CA LYS A 213 -31.40 30.12 10.85
C LYS A 213 -30.30 29.17 10.38
N ILE A 214 -30.66 28.01 9.81
CA ILE A 214 -29.70 27.02 9.29
C ILE A 214 -28.82 27.62 8.18
N LYS A 215 -29.41 28.42 7.28
CA LYS A 215 -28.66 29.10 6.21
C LYS A 215 -27.61 30.07 6.76
N ASN A 216 -27.96 30.83 7.79
CA ASN A 216 -27.05 31.78 8.42
C ASN A 216 -25.93 31.07 9.19
N GLU A 217 -26.26 30.03 9.95
CA GLU A 217 -25.26 29.20 10.66
C GLU A 217 -24.27 28.56 9.69
N ARG A 218 -24.75 28.01 8.58
CA ARG A 218 -23.91 27.42 7.54
C ARG A 218 -23.00 28.46 6.88
N THR A 219 -23.50 29.67 6.63
CA THR A 219 -22.72 30.76 6.02
C THR A 219 -21.65 31.29 6.98
N ALA A 220 -21.97 31.40 8.28
CA ALA A 220 -20.98 31.74 9.30
C ALA A 220 -19.88 30.68 9.38
N ARG A 221 -20.25 29.39 9.37
CA ARG A 221 -19.29 28.28 9.43
C ARG A 221 -18.36 28.25 8.21
N TYR A 222 -18.86 28.54 7.02
CA TYR A 222 -18.02 28.62 5.83
C TYR A 222 -16.98 29.74 5.93
N LYS A 223 -17.35 30.92 6.45
CA LYS A 223 -16.42 32.04 6.63
C LYS A 223 -15.35 31.74 7.69
N GLU A 224 -15.72 31.08 8.78
CA GLU A 224 -14.75 30.62 9.78
C GLU A 224 -13.72 29.66 9.18
N LEU A 225 -14.20 28.66 8.41
CA LEU A 225 -13.33 27.67 7.79
C LEU A 225 -12.40 28.30 6.74
N GLU A 226 -12.89 29.28 5.98
CA GLU A 226 -12.12 30.02 4.99
C GLU A 226 -10.98 30.82 5.64
N LEU A 227 -11.24 31.46 6.79
CA LEU A 227 -10.22 32.15 7.57
C LEU A 227 -9.17 31.18 8.15
N GLU A 228 -9.60 30.04 8.68
CA GLU A 228 -8.71 29.03 9.26
C GLU A 228 -7.75 28.44 8.20
N ILE A 229 -8.27 28.17 7.00
CA ILE A 229 -7.47 27.70 5.86
C ILE A 229 -6.45 28.76 5.41
N GLU A 230 -6.87 30.03 5.34
CA GLU A 230 -5.97 31.12 4.93
C GLU A 230 -4.85 31.33 5.97
N GLU A 231 -5.16 31.29 7.27
CA GLU A 231 -4.15 31.38 8.33
C GLU A 231 -3.14 30.23 8.28
N GLU A 232 -3.62 28.99 8.06
CA GLU A 232 -2.76 27.82 7.91
C GLU A 232 -1.86 27.93 6.67
N TYR A 233 -2.41 28.41 5.55
CA TYR A 233 -1.67 28.62 4.31
C TYR A 233 -0.56 29.67 4.48
N GLN A 234 -0.87 30.82 5.10
CA GLN A 234 0.12 31.87 5.38
C GLN A 234 1.22 31.40 6.35
N SER A 235 0.87 30.58 7.35
CA SER A 235 1.83 29.97 8.28
C SER A 235 2.80 29.02 7.56
N LYS A 236 2.28 28.18 6.66
CA LYS A 236 3.09 27.27 5.83
C LYS A 236 4.01 28.03 4.88
N LEU A 237 3.50 29.09 4.24
CA LEU A 237 4.29 29.96 3.35
C LEU A 237 5.49 30.58 4.06
N LYS A 238 5.30 31.16 5.25
CA LYS A 238 6.40 31.73 6.05
C LYS A 238 7.47 30.69 6.41
N LYS A 239 7.05 29.47 6.76
CA LYS A 239 8.01 28.38 7.06
C LYS A 239 8.83 28.01 5.83
N TYR A 240 8.18 27.90 4.68
CA TYR A 240 8.84 27.61 3.41
C TYR A 240 9.84 28.70 3.00
N GLU A 241 9.50 29.97 3.16
CA GLU A 241 10.42 31.08 2.87
C GLU A 241 11.67 31.05 3.77
N ILE A 242 11.51 30.78 5.06
CA ILE A 242 12.64 30.64 6.00
C ILE A 242 13.54 29.46 5.61
N GLU A 243 12.95 28.34 5.21
CA GLU A 243 13.71 27.15 4.79
C GLU A 243 14.45 27.37 3.47
N LYS A 244 13.80 28.05 2.52
CA LYS A 244 14.43 28.47 1.26
C LYS A 244 15.64 29.37 1.51
N ASP A 245 15.52 30.37 2.38
CA ASP A 245 16.64 31.27 2.72
C ASP A 245 17.80 30.53 3.40
N LYS A 246 17.51 29.49 4.19
CA LYS A 246 18.55 28.63 4.79
C LYS A 246 19.28 27.83 3.71
N LEU A 247 18.56 27.26 2.75
CA LEU A 247 19.13 26.50 1.65
C LEU A 247 19.98 27.39 0.73
N ASP A 248 19.50 28.57 0.37
CA ASP A 248 20.26 29.53 -0.46
C ASP A 248 21.59 29.93 0.22
N ASN A 249 21.58 30.11 1.55
CA ASN A 249 22.80 30.39 2.31
C ASN A 249 23.76 29.20 2.37
N GLN A 250 23.25 27.97 2.45
CA GLN A 250 24.07 26.76 2.38
C GLN A 250 24.69 26.59 1.00
N GLU A 251 23.92 26.83 -0.07
CA GLU A 251 24.39 26.77 -1.45
C GLU A 251 25.56 27.76 -1.68
N ARG A 252 25.42 29.01 -1.24
CA ARG A 252 26.51 30.01 -1.29
C ARG A 252 27.78 29.56 -0.55
N LYS A 253 27.63 28.91 0.62
CA LYS A 253 28.77 28.37 1.37
C LYS A 253 29.44 27.22 0.61
N LEU A 254 28.65 26.34 0.00
CA LEU A 254 29.15 25.21 -0.80
C LEU A 254 29.85 25.69 -2.06
N GLU A 255 29.34 26.71 -2.75
CA GLU A 255 30.01 27.32 -3.90
C GLU A 255 31.36 27.93 -3.52
N GLY A 256 31.44 28.60 -2.36
CA GLY A 256 32.71 29.11 -1.82
C GLY A 256 33.73 27.99 -1.57
N ARG A 257 33.30 26.90 -0.92
CA ARG A 257 34.15 25.72 -0.71
C ARG A 257 34.60 25.09 -2.03
N ARG A 258 33.71 25.02 -3.03
CA ARG A 258 34.04 24.45 -4.36
C ARG A 258 35.12 25.26 -5.07
N ARG A 259 35.11 26.60 -4.93
CA ARG A 259 36.20 27.44 -5.46
C ARG A 259 37.51 27.17 -4.75
N ASN A 260 37.51 27.08 -3.43
CA ASN A 260 38.72 26.78 -2.67
C ASN A 260 39.29 25.39 -3.01
N ILE A 261 38.43 24.38 -3.16
CA ILE A 261 38.86 23.03 -3.59
C ILE A 261 39.50 23.10 -4.98
N SER A 262 38.89 23.83 -5.93
CA SER A 262 39.46 23.98 -7.27
C SER A 262 40.81 24.71 -7.28
N GLU A 263 41.02 25.67 -6.39
CA GLU A 263 42.34 26.31 -6.22
C GLU A 263 43.36 25.35 -5.60
N ASN A 264 42.96 24.57 -4.60
CA ASN A 264 43.82 23.57 -3.98
C ASN A 264 44.19 22.44 -4.95
N GLU A 265 43.26 21.98 -5.79
CA GLU A 265 43.52 20.99 -6.84
C GLU A 265 44.58 21.49 -7.83
N LYS A 266 44.51 22.76 -8.23
CA LYS A 266 45.54 23.37 -9.10
C LYS A 266 46.90 23.42 -8.42
N GLN A 267 46.94 23.74 -7.12
CA GLN A 267 48.19 23.72 -6.35
C GLN A 267 48.75 22.30 -6.23
N LEU A 268 47.90 21.32 -5.92
CA LEU A 268 48.29 19.92 -5.79
C LEU A 268 48.85 19.39 -7.10
N GLN A 269 48.21 19.70 -8.23
CA GLN A 269 48.68 19.29 -9.55
C GLN A 269 50.05 19.90 -9.88
N SER A 270 50.29 21.15 -9.49
CA SER A 270 51.62 21.75 -9.65
C SER A 270 52.70 21.09 -8.79
N GLN A 271 52.33 20.59 -7.60
CA GLN A 271 53.24 19.84 -6.73
C GLN A 271 53.49 18.43 -7.26
N GLU A 272 52.47 17.75 -7.79
CA GLU A 272 52.61 16.45 -8.45
C GLU A 272 53.56 16.53 -9.64
N ASP A 273 53.43 17.57 -10.48
CA ASP A 273 54.35 17.83 -11.59
C ASP A 273 55.80 18.04 -11.09
N GLU A 274 56.00 18.74 -9.96
CA GLU A 274 57.32 18.94 -9.35
C GLU A 274 57.90 17.63 -8.81
N ILE A 275 57.08 16.81 -8.14
CA ILE A 275 57.47 15.49 -7.63
C ILE A 275 57.84 14.56 -8.79
N PHE A 276 57.07 14.55 -9.87
CA PHE A 276 57.34 13.73 -11.04
C PHE A 276 58.69 14.08 -11.67
N ARG A 277 59.01 15.38 -11.82
CA ARG A 277 60.33 15.83 -12.30
C ARG A 277 61.45 15.38 -11.37
N ARG A 278 61.28 15.50 -10.04
CA ARG A 278 62.28 15.01 -9.08
C ARG A 278 62.46 13.50 -9.16
N GLN A 279 61.40 12.75 -9.39
CA GLN A 279 61.49 11.29 -9.57
C GLN A 279 62.27 10.93 -10.83
N GLU A 280 62.06 11.61 -11.95
CA GLU A 280 62.87 11.41 -13.17
C GLU A 280 64.36 11.74 -12.94
N GLU A 281 64.65 12.84 -12.24
CA GLU A 281 66.01 13.20 -11.84
C GLU A 281 66.64 12.11 -10.95
N LEU A 282 65.90 11.60 -9.97
CA LEU A 282 66.36 10.54 -9.07
C LEU A 282 66.56 9.21 -9.79
N VAL A 283 65.71 8.84 -10.75
CA VAL A 283 65.88 7.65 -11.59
C VAL A 283 67.15 7.77 -12.43
N THR A 284 67.38 8.95 -13.01
CA THR A 284 68.61 9.22 -13.78
C THR A 284 69.85 9.17 -12.88
N ARG A 285 69.75 9.74 -11.67
CA ARG A 285 70.81 9.70 -10.67
C ARG A 285 71.09 8.27 -10.20
N LYS A 286 70.04 7.48 -9.93
CA LYS A 286 70.15 6.07 -9.57
C LYS A 286 70.85 5.27 -10.66
N LYS A 287 70.50 5.49 -11.94
CA LYS A 287 71.18 4.83 -13.07
C LYS A 287 72.68 5.16 -13.11
N SER A 288 73.06 6.44 -12.95
CA SER A 288 74.48 6.82 -12.90
C SER A 288 75.21 6.28 -11.67
N LEU A 289 74.54 6.20 -10.52
CA LEU A 289 75.08 5.58 -9.31
C LEU A 289 75.23 4.07 -9.47
N GLN A 290 74.31 3.40 -10.18
CA GLN A 290 74.37 1.97 -10.45
C GLN A 290 75.47 1.63 -11.46
N GLU A 291 75.72 2.50 -12.44
CA GLU A 291 76.89 2.41 -13.32
C GLU A 291 78.20 2.61 -12.53
N TYR A 292 78.21 3.53 -11.56
CA TYR A 292 79.34 3.73 -10.65
C TYR A 292 79.52 2.56 -9.68
N GLU A 293 78.45 2.00 -9.15
CA GLU A 293 78.42 0.80 -8.30
C GLU A 293 78.92 -0.41 -9.08
N ASN A 294 78.53 -0.61 -10.34
CA ASN A 294 79.06 -1.68 -11.18
C ASN A 294 80.57 -1.50 -11.46
N SER A 295 81.02 -0.25 -11.59
CA SER A 295 82.45 0.09 -11.69
C SER A 295 83.20 -0.18 -10.37
N LEU A 296 82.57 0.08 -9.22
CA LEU A 296 83.12 -0.23 -7.91
C LEU A 296 83.09 -1.72 -7.61
N ASN A 297 82.02 -2.43 -7.95
CA ASN A 297 81.87 -3.87 -7.80
C ASN A 297 82.83 -4.62 -8.70
N SER A 298 83.12 -4.13 -9.91
CA SER A 298 84.20 -4.71 -10.73
C SER A 298 85.61 -4.43 -10.16
N GLN A 299 85.80 -3.33 -9.42
CA GLN A 299 87.02 -3.08 -8.62
C GLN A 299 87.07 -3.91 -7.33
N PHE A 300 85.92 -4.14 -6.68
CA PHE A 300 85.75 -4.97 -5.48
C PHE A 300 85.83 -6.47 -5.81
N GLU A 301 85.35 -6.93 -6.97
CA GLU A 301 85.51 -8.30 -7.50
C GLU A 301 87.00 -8.60 -7.73
N ARG A 302 87.75 -7.64 -8.28
CA ARG A 302 89.22 -7.71 -8.35
C ARG A 302 89.87 -7.78 -6.96
N PHE A 303 89.24 -7.22 -5.94
CA PHE A 303 89.71 -7.24 -4.54
C PHE A 303 89.25 -8.50 -3.78
N ASN A 304 88.06 -9.04 -4.06
CA ASN A 304 87.47 -10.25 -3.47
C ASN A 304 88.11 -11.54 -4.01
N LEU A 305 88.68 -11.51 -5.22
CA LEU A 305 89.59 -12.56 -5.71
C LEU A 305 90.84 -12.75 -4.81
N LEU A 306 91.18 -11.75 -3.97
CA LEU A 306 92.29 -11.81 -3.01
C LEU A 306 91.85 -12.16 -1.59
N ASN A 307 90.55 -12.12 -1.25
CA ASN A 307 89.99 -12.57 0.04
C ASN A 307 88.45 -12.62 0.01
N PRO A 308 87.82 -13.81 0.06
CA PRO A 308 86.36 -13.91 0.14
C PRO A 308 85.89 -14.01 1.60
N PHE A 309 85.13 -13.02 2.08
CA PHE A 309 84.32 -13.13 3.30
C PHE A 309 82.84 -13.29 2.95
N SER A 310 82.20 -14.16 3.74
CA SER A 310 80.82 -14.64 3.65
C SER A 310 79.75 -13.58 3.91
N GLN A 311 78.61 -13.77 3.25
CA GLN A 311 77.37 -12.99 3.39
C GLN A 311 76.91 -12.89 4.84
N VAL A 312 76.52 -11.68 5.24
CA VAL A 312 75.80 -11.41 6.49
C VAL A 312 74.32 -11.29 6.12
N GLU A 313 73.50 -12.17 6.70
CA GLU A 313 72.04 -12.05 6.75
C GLU A 313 71.67 -10.78 7.51
N ALA A 314 70.71 -10.01 7.00
CA ALA A 314 70.25 -8.80 7.66
C ALA A 314 69.54 -9.18 8.98
N GLU A 315 70.21 -8.87 10.08
CA GLU A 315 69.74 -9.05 11.45
C GLU A 315 68.50 -8.21 11.76
N ASN A 316 67.68 -8.81 12.63
CA ASN A 316 66.54 -8.26 13.34
C ASN A 316 66.80 -6.85 13.88
N VAL A 317 65.96 -5.91 13.49
CA VAL A 317 65.73 -4.66 14.22
C VAL A 317 64.27 -4.72 14.68
N PHE A 318 63.97 -4.30 15.92
CA PHE A 318 62.64 -4.19 16.59
C PHE A 318 62.27 -5.20 17.70
N GLU A 319 63.20 -5.88 18.38
CA GLU A 319 62.83 -6.70 19.57
C GLU A 319 62.74 -5.93 20.90
N ASP A 320 63.24 -4.69 21.01
CA ASP A 320 63.40 -4.06 22.33
C ASP A 320 62.20 -3.22 22.85
N ASN A 321 61.16 -2.93 22.04
CA ASN A 321 60.04 -2.05 22.44
C ASN A 321 58.65 -2.67 22.17
N ILE A 322 58.38 -3.86 22.72
CA ILE A 322 57.08 -4.53 22.59
C ILE A 322 56.46 -4.77 23.97
N ILE A 323 55.18 -4.39 24.13
CA ILE A 323 54.40 -4.65 25.34
C ILE A 323 53.67 -5.99 25.19
N ASN A 324 53.90 -6.94 26.09
CA ASN A 324 53.17 -8.21 26.10
C ASN A 324 51.81 -8.03 26.78
N TRP A 325 50.71 -8.36 26.09
CA TRP A 325 49.34 -8.23 26.57
C TRP A 325 49.10 -8.89 27.95
N ASN A 326 49.49 -10.16 28.11
CA ASN A 326 49.22 -10.94 29.34
C ASN A 326 49.95 -10.46 30.58
N GLU A 327 51.01 -9.68 30.44
CA GLU A 327 51.80 -9.17 31.56
C GLU A 327 51.18 -7.90 32.15
N GLN A 328 50.15 -7.35 31.49
CA GLN A 328 49.55 -6.07 31.85
C GLN A 328 48.34 -6.26 32.77
N LYS A 329 48.33 -5.47 33.86
CA LYS A 329 47.19 -5.42 34.79
C LYS A 329 45.99 -4.67 34.22
N ASP A 330 46.26 -3.63 33.43
CA ASP A 330 45.24 -2.77 32.83
C ASP A 330 45.53 -2.59 31.34
N ILE A 331 45.22 -3.63 30.56
CA ILE A 331 45.44 -3.61 29.11
C ILE A 331 44.54 -2.59 28.40
N VAL A 332 43.38 -2.29 28.98
CA VAL A 332 42.43 -1.30 28.44
C VAL A 332 43.08 0.08 28.43
N ALA A 333 43.66 0.51 29.55
CA ALA A 333 44.35 1.79 29.64
C ALA A 333 45.55 1.88 28.68
N ILE A 334 46.28 0.78 28.49
CA ILE A 334 47.40 0.72 27.54
C ILE A 334 46.91 0.90 26.10
N ILE A 335 45.81 0.24 25.73
CA ILE A 335 45.21 0.37 24.39
C ILE A 335 44.65 1.76 24.17
N GLN A 336 43.94 2.33 25.15
CA GLN A 336 43.47 3.72 25.10
C GLN A 336 44.65 4.68 24.90
N GLY A 337 45.72 4.52 25.68
CA GLY A 337 46.93 5.30 25.58
C GLY A 337 47.62 5.18 24.22
N ALA A 338 47.70 3.97 23.67
CA ALA A 338 48.31 3.71 22.37
C ALA A 338 47.48 4.29 21.23
N LEU A 339 46.15 4.13 21.25
CA LEU A 339 45.23 4.72 20.27
C LEU A 339 45.31 6.25 20.28
N HIS A 340 45.44 6.85 21.46
CA HIS A 340 45.60 8.29 21.59
C HIS A 340 46.97 8.76 21.07
N ALA A 341 48.07 8.21 21.62
CA ALA A 341 49.42 8.67 21.33
C ALA A 341 49.86 8.40 19.88
N GLN A 342 49.48 7.26 19.31
CA GLN A 342 49.95 6.83 17.98
C GLN A 342 48.96 7.19 16.86
N CYS A 343 47.66 7.29 17.17
CA CYS A 343 46.61 7.41 16.15
C CYS A 343 45.71 8.64 16.31
N ASN A 344 45.90 9.43 17.38
CA ASN A 344 45.08 10.59 17.71
C ASN A 344 43.57 10.27 17.79
N LEU A 345 43.25 9.10 18.35
CA LEU A 345 41.88 8.66 18.61
C LEU A 345 41.59 8.73 20.11
N GLN A 346 40.39 9.17 20.46
CA GLN A 346 39.96 9.38 21.83
C GLN A 346 38.67 8.58 22.06
N TYR A 347 38.75 7.61 22.96
CA TYR A 347 37.62 6.77 23.30
C TYR A 347 37.55 6.62 24.81
N GLU A 348 36.34 6.69 25.34
CA GLU A 348 36.04 6.36 26.73
C GLU A 348 36.43 4.91 27.04
N ARG A 349 36.72 4.66 28.32
CA ARG A 349 37.22 3.36 28.78
C ARG A 349 36.23 2.25 28.48
N GLU A 350 34.96 2.53 28.70
CA GLU A 350 33.81 1.64 28.52
C GLU A 350 33.68 1.18 27.06
N VAL A 351 34.01 2.05 26.09
CA VAL A 351 33.98 1.72 24.66
C VAL A 351 35.08 0.72 24.33
N ILE A 352 36.30 0.95 24.82
CA ILE A 352 37.43 0.03 24.61
C ILE A 352 37.20 -1.29 25.36
N GLU A 353 36.73 -1.25 26.60
CA GLU A 353 36.32 -2.44 27.36
C GLU A 353 35.29 -3.26 26.58
N SER A 354 34.27 -2.60 26.05
CA SER A 354 33.21 -3.27 25.29
C SER A 354 33.74 -3.90 24.00
N PHE A 355 34.60 -3.17 23.28
CA PHE A 355 35.25 -3.65 22.07
C PHE A 355 36.13 -4.88 22.35
N LEU A 356 36.97 -4.83 23.38
CA LEU A 356 37.85 -5.93 23.77
C LEU A 356 37.08 -7.13 24.30
N GLY A 357 36.06 -6.91 25.12
CA GLY A 357 35.19 -7.99 25.59
C GLY A 357 34.53 -8.75 24.44
N ALA A 358 34.05 -8.02 23.43
CA ALA A 358 33.46 -8.61 22.23
C ALA A 358 34.50 -9.36 21.37
N LEU A 359 35.72 -8.82 21.30
CA LEU A 359 36.85 -9.41 20.58
C LEU A 359 37.31 -10.74 21.20
N MET A 360 37.53 -10.73 22.51
CA MET A 360 38.01 -11.88 23.32
C MET A 360 36.95 -12.98 23.43
N SER A 361 35.66 -12.62 23.40
CA SER A 361 34.55 -13.56 23.34
C SER A 361 34.26 -14.09 21.93
N ASN A 362 35.07 -13.71 20.92
CA ASN A 362 34.95 -14.13 19.53
C ASN A 362 33.53 -13.90 18.97
N GLN A 363 32.92 -12.75 19.28
CA GLN A 363 31.64 -12.35 18.71
C GLN A 363 31.85 -11.53 17.43
N ILE A 364 30.82 -11.41 16.58
CA ILE A 364 30.87 -10.38 15.52
C ILE A 364 30.68 -9.04 16.22
N ILE A 365 31.57 -8.09 15.98
CA ILE A 365 31.47 -6.78 16.61
C ILE A 365 30.70 -5.86 15.67
N ILE A 366 29.70 -5.15 16.18
CA ILE A 366 29.01 -4.08 15.44
C ILE A 366 29.32 -2.76 16.13
N LEU A 367 30.11 -1.91 15.48
CA LEU A 367 30.38 -0.56 15.93
C LEU A 367 29.26 0.34 15.43
N ASN A 368 28.49 0.89 16.36
CA ASN A 368 27.31 1.70 16.08
C ASN A 368 27.53 3.13 16.58
N GLY A 369 27.07 4.13 15.84
CA GLY A 369 27.15 5.52 16.28
C GLY A 369 27.08 6.54 15.14
N PRO A 370 27.06 7.85 15.44
CA PRO A 370 27.03 8.91 14.44
C PRO A 370 28.18 8.85 13.43
N SER A 371 27.99 9.46 12.26
CA SER A 371 29.10 9.64 11.32
C SER A 371 30.18 10.54 11.93
N GLY A 372 31.45 10.22 11.67
CA GLY A 372 32.60 10.97 12.19
C GLY A 372 33.16 10.51 13.54
N THR A 373 32.52 9.57 14.26
CA THR A 373 33.01 9.06 15.55
C THR A 373 34.19 8.08 15.47
N GLY A 374 34.76 7.90 14.27
CA GLY A 374 35.96 7.07 14.08
C GLY A 374 35.72 5.56 14.11
N LYS A 375 34.48 5.06 13.95
CA LYS A 375 34.16 3.61 13.97
C LYS A 375 35.10 2.74 13.14
N SER A 376 35.28 3.07 11.85
CA SER A 376 36.17 2.31 10.95
C SER A 376 37.64 2.55 11.31
N SER A 377 37.97 3.75 11.78
CA SER A 377 39.30 4.12 12.26
C SER A 377 39.72 3.35 13.50
N LEU A 378 38.81 3.05 14.43
CA LEU A 378 39.09 2.25 15.62
C LEU A 378 39.66 0.89 15.21
N VAL A 379 39.03 0.20 14.27
CA VAL A 379 39.49 -1.14 13.83
C VAL A 379 40.85 -1.08 13.16
N SER A 380 41.03 -0.16 12.21
CA SER A 380 42.31 -0.05 11.49
C SER A 380 43.46 0.36 12.41
N ASN A 381 43.22 1.30 13.33
CA ASN A 381 44.25 1.79 14.24
C ASN A 381 44.53 0.83 15.39
N PHE A 382 43.51 0.10 15.86
CA PHE A 382 43.70 -1.01 16.79
C PHE A 382 44.62 -2.08 16.21
N SER A 383 44.51 -2.38 14.91
CA SER A 383 45.45 -3.26 14.25
C SER A 383 46.84 -2.66 14.07
N ASN A 384 46.97 -1.34 13.94
CA ASN A 384 48.29 -0.70 13.80
C ASN A 384 49.10 -0.75 15.11
N ILE A 385 48.42 -0.70 16.26
CA ILE A 385 49.07 -0.79 17.57
C ILE A 385 49.40 -2.23 17.98
N ILE A 386 48.81 -3.25 17.32
CA ILE A 386 49.12 -4.66 17.58
C ILE A 386 50.21 -5.16 16.64
N PHE A 387 51.25 -5.75 17.21
CA PHE A 387 52.39 -6.27 16.45
C PHE A 387 51.98 -7.35 15.45
N GLY A 388 52.25 -7.08 14.16
CA GLY A 388 52.01 -7.98 13.04
C GLY A 388 50.54 -8.15 12.64
N ALA A 389 49.61 -7.51 13.34
CA ALA A 389 48.19 -7.54 12.99
C ALA A 389 47.92 -6.89 11.64
N LYS A 390 46.87 -7.35 10.96
CA LYS A 390 46.42 -6.75 9.69
C LYS A 390 44.95 -6.43 9.72
N THR A 391 44.57 -5.34 9.05
CA THR A 391 43.17 -4.97 8.83
C THR A 391 42.86 -4.90 7.35
N SER A 392 41.68 -5.38 6.97
CA SER A 392 41.09 -5.21 5.66
C SER A 392 39.73 -4.53 5.78
N THR A 393 39.62 -3.32 5.24
CA THR A 393 38.37 -2.55 5.23
C THR A 393 37.64 -2.76 3.93
N ILE A 394 36.46 -3.38 4.02
CA ILE A 394 35.61 -3.78 2.91
C ILE A 394 34.38 -2.87 2.90
N ARG A 395 34.28 -2.00 1.91
CA ARG A 395 33.13 -1.09 1.76
C ARG A 395 31.94 -1.82 1.17
N VAL A 396 30.91 -2.03 1.98
CA VAL A 396 29.67 -2.67 1.54
C VAL A 396 28.96 -1.77 0.53
N GLN A 397 28.43 -2.35 -0.54
CA GLN A 397 27.67 -1.61 -1.55
C GLN A 397 26.18 -1.90 -1.40
N SER A 398 25.33 -0.90 -1.69
CA SER A 398 23.88 -1.04 -1.64
C SER A 398 23.32 -2.08 -2.63
N SER A 399 24.07 -2.38 -3.70
CA SER A 399 23.72 -3.38 -4.71
C SER A 399 24.02 -4.82 -4.30
N TRP A 400 24.66 -5.05 -3.14
CA TRP A 400 25.00 -6.40 -2.71
C TRP A 400 23.73 -7.19 -2.37
N THR A 401 23.60 -8.36 -2.97
CA THR A 401 22.41 -9.21 -2.89
C THR A 401 22.70 -10.66 -2.55
N ASP A 402 23.94 -11.12 -2.68
CA ASP A 402 24.31 -12.49 -2.34
C ASP A 402 25.77 -12.64 -1.88
N LYS A 403 26.17 -13.88 -1.59
CA LYS A 403 27.51 -14.22 -1.11
C LYS A 403 28.63 -13.96 -2.13
N GLN A 404 28.33 -13.90 -3.43
CA GLN A 404 29.33 -13.69 -4.48
C GLN A 404 29.85 -12.26 -4.46
N ASP A 405 29.04 -11.30 -3.98
CA ASP A 405 29.49 -9.93 -3.75
C ASP A 405 30.65 -9.88 -2.73
N LEU A 406 30.64 -10.81 -1.77
CA LEU A 406 31.63 -10.89 -0.70
C LEU A 406 32.75 -11.90 -1.00
N LEU A 407 32.45 -13.05 -1.56
CA LEU A 407 33.41 -14.14 -1.81
C LEU A 407 33.97 -14.11 -3.23
N GLY A 408 33.26 -13.51 -4.18
CA GLY A 408 33.54 -13.64 -5.60
C GLY A 408 32.83 -14.83 -6.23
N PHE A 409 33.23 -15.19 -7.44
CA PHE A 409 32.61 -16.28 -8.18
C PHE A 409 33.61 -17.07 -9.00
N PHE A 410 33.26 -18.33 -9.27
CA PHE A 410 34.05 -19.24 -10.08
C PHE A 410 33.53 -19.30 -11.52
N ASN A 411 34.41 -19.10 -12.50
CA ASN A 411 34.16 -19.33 -13.92
C ASN A 411 34.69 -20.71 -14.34
N PRO A 412 33.80 -21.69 -14.62
CA PRO A 412 34.18 -23.05 -14.99
C PRO A 412 34.88 -23.20 -16.34
N ILE A 413 34.69 -22.24 -17.26
CA ILE A 413 35.22 -22.33 -18.63
C ILE A 413 36.74 -22.13 -18.61
N ASP A 414 37.17 -21.08 -17.91
CA ASP A 414 38.58 -20.65 -17.86
C ASP A 414 39.32 -21.16 -16.63
N TYR A 415 38.65 -21.96 -15.78
CA TYR A 415 39.14 -22.39 -14.47
C TYR A 415 39.56 -21.21 -13.60
N GLN A 416 38.90 -20.06 -13.75
CA GLN A 416 39.28 -18.84 -13.07
C GLN A 416 38.35 -18.59 -11.89
N TYR A 417 38.93 -18.32 -10.72
CA TYR A 417 38.19 -17.72 -9.62
C TYR A 417 38.37 -16.21 -9.66
N ILE A 418 37.27 -15.47 -9.69
CA ILE A 418 37.27 -14.01 -9.60
C ILE A 418 37.03 -13.69 -8.12
N SER A 419 38.11 -13.39 -7.41
CA SER A 419 38.10 -13.09 -5.98
C SER A 419 37.69 -11.65 -5.69
N THR A 420 37.42 -11.40 -4.41
CA THR A 420 37.20 -10.07 -3.84
C THR A 420 38.31 -9.76 -2.84
N PRO A 421 38.50 -8.48 -2.46
CA PRO A 421 39.44 -8.11 -1.40
C PRO A 421 39.14 -8.83 -0.07
N PHE A 422 37.87 -9.12 0.20
CA PHE A 422 37.46 -9.87 1.39
C PHE A 422 37.98 -11.32 1.35
N LEU A 423 37.76 -12.05 0.24
CA LEU A 423 38.26 -13.42 0.11
C LEU A 423 39.79 -13.47 0.12
N ASP A 424 40.45 -12.56 -0.58
CA ASP A 424 41.91 -12.50 -0.60
C ASP A 424 42.49 -12.27 0.81
N SER A 425 41.83 -11.42 1.62
CA SER A 425 42.20 -11.19 3.03
C SER A 425 42.01 -12.45 3.89
N LEU A 426 40.94 -13.22 3.66
CA LEU A 426 40.73 -14.50 4.36
C LEU A 426 41.78 -15.54 4.00
N ILE A 427 42.15 -15.65 2.73
CA ILE A 427 43.19 -16.57 2.26
C ILE A 427 44.54 -16.19 2.85
N GLU A 428 44.84 -14.89 2.89
CA GLU A 428 46.05 -14.39 3.53
C GLU A 428 46.10 -14.78 5.01
N ALA A 429 44.99 -14.60 5.74
CA ALA A 429 44.88 -14.98 7.15
C ALA A 429 45.03 -16.50 7.36
N CYS A 430 44.50 -17.33 6.45
CA CYS A 430 44.70 -18.78 6.48
C CYS A 430 46.17 -19.18 6.36
N ASN A 431 46.95 -18.45 5.55
CA ASN A 431 48.37 -18.68 5.33
C ASN A 431 49.24 -18.09 6.45
N ASN A 432 48.75 -17.10 7.19
CA ASN A 432 49.47 -16.44 8.27
C ASN A 432 48.70 -16.47 9.60
N LYS A 433 48.65 -17.66 10.22
CA LYS A 433 47.92 -17.90 11.48
C LYS A 433 48.56 -17.26 12.71
N LYS A 434 49.79 -16.75 12.59
CA LYS A 434 50.57 -16.20 13.70
C LYS A 434 49.98 -14.89 14.24
N TYR A 435 49.43 -14.06 13.36
CA TYR A 435 48.97 -12.72 13.70
C TYR A 435 47.46 -12.58 13.56
N PRO A 436 46.81 -11.68 14.33
CA PRO A 436 45.39 -11.40 14.19
C PRO A 436 45.07 -10.66 12.89
N TYR A 437 43.96 -11.03 12.28
CA TYR A 437 43.40 -10.37 11.09
C TYR A 437 42.02 -9.79 11.43
N PHE A 438 41.85 -8.51 11.17
CA PHE A 438 40.59 -7.81 11.37
C PHE A 438 39.95 -7.52 10.00
N ILE A 439 38.74 -8.02 9.78
CA ILE A 439 37.98 -7.71 8.59
C ILE A 439 36.86 -6.74 8.99
N CYS A 440 36.98 -5.50 8.54
CA CYS A 440 36.03 -4.43 8.82
C CYS A 440 35.07 -4.28 7.64
N LEU A 441 33.80 -4.65 7.81
CA LEU A 441 32.72 -4.40 6.87
C LEU A 441 32.18 -2.98 7.11
N ASP A 442 32.64 -2.04 6.30
CA ASP A 442 32.30 -0.64 6.43
C ASP A 442 30.90 -0.37 5.88
N GLU A 443 30.08 0.34 6.67
CA GLU A 443 28.64 0.55 6.41
C GLU A 443 27.91 -0.77 6.16
N MET A 444 28.10 -1.72 7.08
CA MET A 444 27.63 -3.09 6.96
C MET A 444 26.13 -3.18 6.61
N ASN A 445 25.34 -2.24 7.13
CA ASN A 445 23.89 -2.15 6.98
C ASN A 445 23.40 -1.41 5.71
N LEU A 446 24.30 -1.03 4.80
CA LEU A 446 23.92 -0.44 3.50
C LEU A 446 23.20 -1.46 2.60
N ALA A 447 23.50 -2.74 2.77
CA ALA A 447 22.80 -3.87 2.16
C ALA A 447 22.23 -4.82 3.22
N HIS A 448 21.38 -5.76 2.80
CA HIS A 448 20.86 -6.80 3.69
C HIS A 448 21.98 -7.77 4.08
N VAL A 449 22.60 -7.52 5.24
CA VAL A 449 23.72 -8.30 5.80
C VAL A 449 23.52 -9.80 5.71
N GLU A 450 22.31 -10.26 5.99
CA GLU A 450 21.98 -11.67 6.01
C GLU A 450 21.98 -12.36 4.64
N TYR A 451 22.05 -11.61 3.55
CA TYR A 451 22.15 -12.18 2.20
C TYR A 451 23.61 -12.42 1.81
N TYR A 452 24.47 -11.40 1.91
CA TYR A 452 25.87 -11.53 1.51
C TYR A 452 26.74 -12.21 2.58
N PHE A 453 26.37 -12.11 3.86
CA PHE A 453 27.14 -12.69 4.98
C PHE A 453 26.57 -14.03 5.48
N ALA A 454 25.55 -14.59 4.82
CA ALA A 454 24.80 -15.76 5.27
C ALA A 454 25.68 -16.98 5.58
N GLU A 455 26.63 -17.30 4.69
CA GLU A 455 27.50 -18.47 4.85
C GLU A 455 28.41 -18.35 6.07
N PHE A 456 28.87 -17.15 6.41
CA PHE A 456 29.67 -16.90 7.61
C PHE A 456 28.84 -17.05 8.88
N LEU A 457 27.59 -16.56 8.87
CA LEU A 457 26.68 -16.73 10.01
C LEU A 457 26.36 -18.20 10.28
N SER A 458 26.33 -19.04 9.24
CA SER A 458 26.11 -20.49 9.34
C SER A 458 27.38 -21.26 9.69
N ALA A 459 28.49 -21.01 8.99
CA ALA A 459 29.74 -21.75 9.16
C ALA A 459 30.28 -21.61 10.60
N ARG A 460 30.16 -20.42 11.21
CA ARG A 460 30.61 -20.19 12.59
C ARG A 460 29.81 -20.94 13.66
N GLU A 461 28.75 -21.67 13.29
CA GLU A 461 28.03 -22.57 14.19
C GLU A 461 28.64 -23.97 14.25
N GLU A 462 29.46 -24.31 13.26
CA GLU A 462 30.10 -25.60 13.14
C GLU A 462 31.41 -25.63 13.92
N LYS A 463 31.85 -26.83 14.31
CA LYS A 463 33.15 -27.01 14.98
C LYS A 463 34.32 -26.64 14.06
N GLU A 464 34.15 -26.89 12.76
CA GLU A 464 35.10 -26.52 11.72
C GLU A 464 34.36 -25.64 10.69
N PRO A 465 34.43 -24.31 10.79
CA PRO A 465 33.68 -23.42 9.92
C PRO A 465 34.22 -23.48 8.49
N LYS A 466 33.58 -24.25 7.60
CA LYS A 466 33.96 -24.39 6.18
C LYS A 466 32.99 -23.65 5.27
N ILE A 467 33.53 -23.02 4.24
CA ILE A 467 32.77 -22.27 3.23
C ILE A 467 33.15 -22.81 1.86
N SER A 468 32.14 -23.24 1.10
CA SER A 468 32.32 -23.78 -0.26
C SER A 468 32.36 -22.65 -1.28
N LEU A 469 33.52 -22.47 -1.93
CA LEU A 469 33.69 -21.51 -3.02
C LEU A 469 33.16 -22.06 -4.35
N TYR A 470 33.41 -23.34 -4.64
CA TYR A 470 32.94 -24.05 -5.84
C TYR A 470 33.02 -25.57 -5.66
N SER A 471 32.55 -26.35 -6.64
CA SER A 471 32.58 -27.81 -6.56
C SER A 471 34.00 -28.38 -6.59
N SER A 472 34.32 -29.25 -5.63
CA SER A 472 35.61 -29.97 -5.53
C SER A 472 35.95 -30.80 -6.78
N HIS A 473 34.97 -31.09 -7.63
CA HIS A 473 35.19 -31.71 -8.94
C HIS A 473 36.12 -30.87 -9.83
N PHE A 474 35.92 -29.55 -9.87
CA PHE A 474 36.74 -28.65 -10.70
C PHE A 474 38.16 -28.53 -10.17
N GLN A 475 38.36 -28.58 -8.85
CA GLN A 475 39.70 -28.56 -8.26
C GLN A 475 40.50 -29.81 -8.64
N LYS A 476 39.85 -30.99 -8.67
CA LYS A 476 40.48 -32.23 -9.16
C LYS A 476 40.87 -32.15 -10.63
N LEU A 477 40.01 -31.57 -11.47
CA LEU A 477 40.31 -31.34 -12.88
C LEU A 477 41.46 -30.34 -13.07
N ALA A 478 41.48 -29.25 -12.30
CA ALA A 478 42.55 -28.27 -12.29
C ALA A 478 43.89 -28.92 -11.91
N MET A 479 43.90 -29.75 -10.86
CA MET A 479 45.09 -30.50 -10.44
C MET A 479 45.64 -31.40 -11.56
N ASN A 480 44.77 -32.13 -12.26
CA ASN A 480 45.18 -32.97 -13.40
C ASN A 480 45.77 -32.14 -14.55
N ASN A 481 45.23 -30.94 -14.80
CA ASN A 481 45.71 -30.06 -15.87
C ASN A 481 47.08 -29.44 -15.56
N ILE A 482 47.41 -29.20 -14.29
CA ILE A 482 48.69 -28.60 -13.89
C ILE A 482 49.78 -29.64 -13.57
N MET A 483 49.42 -30.90 -13.33
CA MET A 483 50.37 -31.96 -12.95
C MET A 483 51.60 -32.06 -13.87
N PRO A 484 51.51 -31.92 -15.21
CA PRO A 484 52.69 -31.94 -16.09
C PRO A 484 53.64 -30.75 -15.91
N PHE A 485 53.16 -29.65 -15.32
CA PHE A 485 53.87 -28.38 -15.18
C PHE A 485 54.27 -28.09 -13.73
N LEU A 486 53.83 -28.90 -12.77
CA LEU A 486 54.03 -28.66 -11.35
C LEU A 486 55.44 -29.08 -10.90
N LYS A 487 56.12 -28.17 -10.21
CA LYS A 487 57.40 -28.38 -9.52
C LYS A 487 57.28 -27.92 -8.07
N TYR A 488 58.30 -28.24 -7.27
CA TYR A 488 58.43 -27.78 -5.89
C TYR A 488 59.80 -27.11 -5.72
N ASP A 489 59.86 -26.03 -4.96
CA ASP A 489 61.13 -25.38 -4.57
C ASP A 489 61.81 -26.13 -3.40
N GLU A 490 62.93 -25.59 -2.93
CA GLU A 490 63.70 -26.13 -1.79
C GLU A 490 62.88 -26.17 -0.49
N ASP A 491 61.88 -25.28 -0.35
CA ASP A 491 60.96 -25.21 0.77
C ASP A 491 59.71 -26.08 0.58
N ASN A 492 59.68 -26.92 -0.46
CA ASN A 492 58.55 -27.77 -0.83
C ASN A 492 57.26 -26.97 -1.14
N ARG A 493 57.39 -25.75 -1.66
CA ARG A 493 56.28 -24.92 -2.13
C ARG A 493 56.01 -25.21 -3.61
N PRO A 494 54.74 -25.34 -4.01
CA PRO A 494 54.38 -25.60 -5.40
C PRO A 494 54.72 -24.39 -6.28
N LEU A 495 55.26 -24.65 -7.47
CA LEU A 495 55.55 -23.65 -8.50
C LEU A 495 55.35 -24.25 -9.90
N LEU A 496 55.11 -23.38 -10.89
CA LEU A 496 54.97 -23.82 -12.27
C LEU A 496 56.32 -23.80 -13.01
N HIS A 497 56.56 -24.81 -13.84
CA HIS A 497 57.76 -24.92 -14.66
C HIS A 497 57.74 -23.92 -15.81
N GLU A 498 58.42 -22.79 -15.67
CA GLU A 498 58.42 -21.70 -16.66
C GLU A 498 58.86 -22.14 -18.06
N GLU A 499 59.90 -22.98 -18.18
CA GLU A 499 60.36 -23.45 -19.50
C GLU A 499 59.30 -24.31 -20.22
N GLU A 500 58.56 -25.17 -19.51
CA GLU A 500 57.48 -25.97 -20.11
C GLU A 500 56.27 -25.09 -20.47
N LEU A 501 55.93 -24.12 -19.62
CA LEU A 501 54.89 -23.13 -19.92
C LEU A 501 55.22 -22.31 -21.17
N SER A 502 56.50 -21.99 -21.40
CA SER A 502 56.95 -21.19 -22.55
C SER A 502 56.67 -21.85 -23.91
N LYS A 503 56.40 -23.17 -23.93
CA LYS A 503 56.07 -23.94 -25.14
C LYS A 503 54.58 -23.85 -25.51
N LEU A 504 53.73 -23.40 -24.59
CA LEU A 504 52.28 -23.32 -24.78
C LEU A 504 51.86 -22.00 -25.44
N SER A 505 50.64 -21.98 -26.00
CA SER A 505 49.98 -20.75 -26.45
C SER A 505 49.69 -19.82 -25.26
N THR A 506 49.52 -18.52 -25.50
CA THR A 506 49.21 -17.54 -24.44
C THR A 506 47.93 -17.93 -23.67
N SER A 507 46.88 -18.35 -24.37
CA SER A 507 45.61 -18.76 -23.76
C SER A 507 45.77 -20.00 -22.88
N ASP A 508 46.55 -20.99 -23.32
CA ASP A 508 46.80 -22.20 -22.54
C ASP A 508 47.65 -21.91 -21.30
N ARG A 509 48.64 -21.00 -21.40
CA ARG A 509 49.41 -20.55 -20.22
C ARG A 509 48.52 -19.92 -19.16
N ILE A 510 47.62 -19.01 -19.57
CA ILE A 510 46.66 -18.38 -18.66
C ILE A 510 45.78 -19.45 -18.00
N ARG A 511 45.30 -20.43 -18.78
CA ARG A 511 44.48 -21.51 -18.24
C ARG A 511 45.24 -22.39 -17.23
N VAL A 512 46.51 -22.71 -17.49
CA VAL A 512 47.36 -23.46 -16.55
C VAL A 512 47.60 -22.64 -15.28
N GLN A 513 47.86 -21.33 -15.40
CA GLN A 513 47.97 -20.44 -14.26
C GLN A 513 46.69 -20.39 -13.43
N ASN A 514 45.53 -20.24 -14.08
CA ASN A 514 44.23 -20.25 -13.40
C ASN A 514 44.00 -21.57 -12.66
N CYS A 515 44.32 -22.71 -13.28
CA CYS A 515 44.22 -24.02 -12.63
C CYS A 515 45.17 -24.14 -11.42
N PHE A 516 46.38 -23.55 -11.50
CA PHE A 516 47.32 -23.50 -10.39
C PHE A 516 46.76 -22.67 -9.23
N ASP A 517 46.21 -21.48 -9.53
CA ASP A 517 45.59 -20.60 -8.55
C ASP A 517 44.40 -21.27 -7.87
N LEU A 518 43.54 -22.02 -8.59
CA LEU A 518 42.46 -22.82 -7.97
C LEU A 518 42.99 -23.89 -7.00
N CYS A 519 44.13 -24.48 -7.29
CA CYS A 519 44.67 -25.56 -6.45
C CYS A 519 45.33 -25.03 -5.18
N PHE A 520 46.07 -23.92 -5.29
CA PHE A 520 46.97 -23.46 -4.23
C PHE A 520 46.61 -22.11 -3.61
N LYS A 521 45.75 -21.31 -4.26
CA LYS A 521 45.30 -20.00 -3.75
C LYS A 521 43.81 -20.00 -3.40
N TYR A 522 42.95 -20.46 -4.29
CA TYR A 522 41.49 -20.46 -4.15
C TYR A 522 40.94 -21.90 -4.08
N PRO A 523 41.10 -22.59 -2.94
CA PRO A 523 40.63 -23.96 -2.81
C PRO A 523 39.10 -24.06 -2.89
N ALA A 524 38.57 -25.24 -3.24
CA ALA A 524 37.12 -25.44 -3.36
C ALA A 524 36.36 -25.16 -2.05
N GLU A 525 37.00 -25.41 -0.91
CA GLU A 525 36.51 -25.09 0.42
C GLU A 525 37.57 -24.30 1.18
N ILE A 526 37.15 -23.25 1.89
CA ILE A 526 37.99 -22.46 2.78
C ILE A 526 37.50 -22.61 4.22
N VAL A 527 38.42 -22.83 5.16
CA VAL A 527 38.12 -22.80 6.59
C VAL A 527 38.22 -21.35 7.06
N VAL A 528 37.21 -20.84 7.76
CA VAL A 528 37.30 -19.52 8.40
C VAL A 528 38.39 -19.59 9.48
N PRO A 529 39.51 -18.88 9.33
CA PRO A 529 40.66 -19.11 10.19
C PRO A 529 40.43 -18.47 11.58
N PRO A 530 40.87 -19.12 12.67
CA PRO A 530 40.55 -18.68 14.03
C PRO A 530 41.21 -17.36 14.44
N ASN A 531 42.21 -16.90 13.68
CA ASN A 531 42.86 -15.60 13.84
C ASN A 531 42.13 -14.44 13.15
N VAL A 532 40.98 -14.69 12.51
CA VAL A 532 40.15 -13.62 11.93
C VAL A 532 39.08 -13.15 12.91
N ARG A 533 38.89 -11.83 12.97
CA ARG A 533 37.81 -11.16 13.71
C ARG A 533 37.02 -10.27 12.76
N PHE A 534 35.71 -10.40 12.80
CA PHE A 534 34.79 -9.64 11.94
C PHE A 534 34.21 -8.47 12.72
N VAL A 535 34.36 -7.28 12.15
CA VAL A 535 33.79 -6.04 12.68
C VAL A 535 32.92 -5.42 11.60
N GLY A 536 31.71 -5.01 11.92
CA GLY A 536 30.84 -4.22 11.04
C GLY A 536 30.69 -2.81 11.60
N THR A 537 30.78 -1.79 10.76
CA THR A 537 30.42 -0.43 11.17
C THR A 537 29.00 -0.11 10.71
N MET A 538 28.28 0.63 11.54
CA MET A 538 26.87 0.96 11.31
C MET A 538 26.64 2.44 11.63
N ASN A 539 25.97 3.14 10.72
CA ASN A 539 25.46 4.49 10.96
C ASN A 539 24.00 4.40 11.44
N MET A 540 23.61 5.31 12.35
CA MET A 540 22.27 5.40 12.94
C MET A 540 21.22 6.06 12.00
N ASP A 541 21.61 6.53 10.82
CA ASP A 541 20.77 7.38 9.98
C ASP A 541 19.65 6.59 9.26
N HIS A 542 18.50 7.21 8.99
CA HIS A 542 17.32 6.59 8.37
C HIS A 542 17.52 6.02 6.94
N THR A 543 18.71 6.17 6.35
CA THR A 543 19.04 5.72 4.99
C THR A 543 19.46 4.24 4.91
N VAL A 544 19.52 3.54 6.03
CA VAL A 544 20.11 2.20 6.14
C VAL A 544 19.07 1.09 6.43
N LYS A 545 19.46 -0.17 6.16
CA LYS A 545 18.61 -1.34 6.44
C LYS A 545 18.75 -1.74 7.91
N GLY A 546 17.64 -2.09 8.57
CA GLY A 546 17.67 -2.67 9.90
C GLY A 546 18.42 -4.01 9.92
N LEU A 547 19.17 -4.28 11.00
CA LEU A 547 19.83 -5.57 11.18
C LEU A 547 18.81 -6.66 11.45
N SER A 548 19.02 -7.84 10.85
CA SER A 548 18.12 -8.97 11.07
C SER A 548 18.33 -9.60 12.45
N PRO A 549 17.31 -10.25 13.03
CA PRO A 549 17.45 -10.95 14.30
C PRO A 549 18.57 -11.99 14.31
N LYS A 550 18.87 -12.60 13.15
CA LYS A 550 19.98 -13.55 13.01
C LYS A 550 21.34 -12.87 13.18
N MET A 551 21.50 -11.67 12.62
CA MET A 551 22.73 -10.91 12.75
C MET A 551 22.92 -10.41 14.19
N ILE A 552 21.86 -9.86 14.79
CA ILE A 552 21.85 -9.37 16.18
C ILE A 552 22.15 -10.51 17.16
N ASP A 553 21.64 -11.72 16.91
CA ASP A 553 21.89 -12.87 17.78
C ASP A 553 23.38 -13.22 17.90
N ARG A 554 24.13 -13.06 16.79
CA ARG A 554 25.54 -13.47 16.65
C ARG A 554 26.54 -12.34 16.88
N SER A 555 26.05 -11.12 17.06
CA SER A 555 26.88 -9.94 17.23
C SER A 555 26.80 -9.36 18.63
N PHE A 556 27.78 -8.54 18.96
CA PHE A 556 27.82 -7.67 20.11
C PHE A 556 27.92 -6.23 19.59
N VAL A 557 26.99 -5.38 20.02
CA VAL A 557 26.93 -3.98 19.61
C VAL A 557 27.77 -3.15 20.57
N VAL A 558 28.67 -2.34 20.03
CA VAL A 558 29.44 -1.35 20.78
C VAL A 558 29.03 0.02 20.26
N ASN A 559 28.43 0.82 21.11
CA ASN A 559 28.10 2.20 20.77
C ASN A 559 29.35 3.06 20.90
N ILE A 560 29.55 3.93 19.93
CA ILE A 560 30.61 4.94 19.90
C ILE A 560 29.92 6.29 19.71
N GLU A 561 29.85 7.03 20.80
CA GLU A 561 29.29 8.37 20.86
C GLU A 561 30.42 9.40 21.03
N TYR A 562 30.07 10.68 20.90
CA TYR A 562 31.02 11.73 21.22
C TYR A 562 31.11 11.83 22.74
N PRO A 563 32.31 11.88 23.32
CA PRO A 563 32.46 11.98 24.78
C PRO A 563 31.78 13.24 25.28
N GLU A 564 31.03 13.13 26.39
CA GLU A 564 30.31 14.28 26.96
C GLU A 564 31.27 15.39 27.40
N ASN A 565 32.48 15.01 27.84
CA ASN A 565 33.51 15.92 28.31
C ASN A 565 34.88 15.59 27.70
N GLU A 566 35.09 16.06 26.48
CA GLU A 566 36.32 15.85 25.70
C GLU A 566 37.58 16.35 26.42
N GLU A 567 37.50 17.47 27.16
CA GLU A 567 38.64 18.06 27.87
C GLU A 567 39.16 17.13 28.99
N VAL A 568 38.26 16.56 29.79
CA VAL A 568 38.64 15.65 30.88
C VAL A 568 39.22 14.36 30.32
N LEU A 569 38.61 13.80 29.27
CA LEU A 569 39.10 12.60 28.61
C LEU A 569 40.51 12.82 28.03
N LEU A 570 40.75 13.98 27.42
CA LEU A 570 42.07 14.36 26.92
C LEU A 570 43.11 14.43 28.05
N GLU A 571 42.79 15.06 29.18
CA GLU A 571 43.70 15.14 30.33
C GLU A 571 44.07 13.76 30.90
N GLU A 572 43.12 12.81 30.91
CA GLU A 572 43.36 11.43 31.31
C GLU A 572 44.24 10.68 30.30
N LEU A 573 43.94 10.82 29.01
CA LEU A 573 44.69 10.14 27.93
C LEU A 573 46.12 10.68 27.78
N GLU A 574 46.35 11.97 28.02
CA GLU A 574 47.69 12.58 28.00
C GLU A 574 48.62 11.99 29.08
N GLN A 575 48.05 11.40 30.14
CA GLN A 575 48.81 10.71 31.19
C GLN A 575 49.20 9.28 30.77
N LEU A 576 48.53 8.71 29.77
CA LEU A 576 48.69 7.33 29.29
C LEU A 576 49.53 7.26 28.01
N LYS A 577 50.73 7.83 27.99
CA LYS A 577 51.56 7.83 26.77
C LYS A 577 52.17 6.45 26.49
N VAL A 578 51.64 5.76 25.49
CA VAL A 578 52.12 4.45 25.03
C VAL A 578 52.49 4.52 23.55
N ASN A 579 53.77 4.39 23.22
CA ASN A 579 54.26 4.48 21.84
C ASN A 579 54.73 3.12 21.30
N GLU A 580 54.75 2.11 22.14
CA GLU A 580 55.18 0.75 21.85
C GLU A 580 54.06 -0.03 21.15
N LEU A 581 54.46 -1.05 20.39
CA LEU A 581 53.53 -2.01 19.82
C LEU A 581 53.16 -3.08 20.86
N ILE A 582 51.96 -3.62 20.75
CA ILE A 582 51.43 -4.63 21.66
C ILE A 582 51.56 -6.01 21.01
N ALA A 583 52.33 -6.90 21.63
CA ALA A 583 52.36 -8.31 21.28
C ALA A 583 51.13 -9.01 21.83
N VAL A 584 50.49 -9.78 20.96
CA VAL A 584 49.25 -10.50 21.26
C VAL A 584 49.35 -11.95 20.79
N ASN A 585 48.99 -12.88 21.67
CA ASN A 585 48.79 -14.29 21.38
C ASN A 585 47.31 -14.58 21.14
N MET A 586 46.99 -15.17 19.98
CA MET A 586 45.61 -15.45 19.57
C MET A 586 44.84 -16.38 20.53
N GLU A 587 45.50 -17.38 21.11
CA GLU A 587 44.84 -18.41 21.91
C GLU A 587 44.70 -18.04 23.39
N ASP A 588 45.63 -17.24 23.89
CA ASP A 588 45.71 -16.87 25.30
C ASP A 588 45.08 -15.49 25.56
N ASP A 589 45.25 -14.54 24.63
CA ASP A 589 44.94 -13.12 24.87
C ASP A 589 43.62 -12.73 24.21
N LEU A 590 43.36 -13.25 23.00
CA LEU A 590 42.17 -12.91 22.18
C LEU A 590 41.10 -13.99 22.15
N LEU A 591 41.19 -14.99 23.03
CA LEU A 591 40.21 -16.06 23.11
C LEU A 591 39.97 -16.53 24.55
N ILE A 592 38.80 -16.22 25.07
CA ILE A 592 38.38 -16.71 26.38
C ILE A 592 37.62 -18.03 26.24
N LYS A 593 38.10 -19.04 26.98
CA LYS A 593 37.52 -20.39 27.03
C LYS A 593 36.62 -20.59 28.25
N GLU A 594 36.77 -19.76 29.28
CA GLU A 594 35.95 -19.79 30.49
C GLU A 594 34.71 -18.90 30.37
N MET A 595 33.74 -19.13 31.26
CA MET A 595 32.49 -18.37 31.26
C MET A 595 32.16 -17.93 32.67
N ASP A 596 31.65 -16.71 32.79
CA ASP A 596 30.95 -16.26 33.98
C ASP A 596 29.61 -17.01 34.07
N ILE A 597 29.52 -17.92 35.04
CA ILE A 597 28.33 -18.75 35.27
C ILE A 597 27.24 -17.95 36.00
N GLU A 598 27.64 -17.00 36.84
CA GLU A 598 26.74 -16.22 37.69
C GLU A 598 25.94 -15.23 36.84
N LEU A 599 26.60 -14.37 36.07
CA LEU A 599 25.91 -13.42 35.20
C LEU A 599 25.04 -14.16 34.17
N ARG A 600 25.56 -15.24 33.59
CA ARG A 600 24.81 -16.10 32.68
C ARG A 600 23.53 -16.63 33.31
N TYR A 601 23.57 -17.04 34.58
CA TYR A 601 22.39 -17.51 35.29
C TYR A 601 21.41 -16.37 35.57
N THR A 602 21.90 -15.21 36.02
CA THR A 602 21.09 -14.01 36.25
C THR A 602 20.31 -13.60 35.00
N ILE A 603 20.98 -13.46 33.85
CA ILE A 603 20.32 -13.13 32.57
C ILE A 603 19.34 -14.23 32.13
N LYS A 604 19.65 -15.51 32.40
CA LYS A 604 18.72 -16.61 32.11
C LYS A 604 17.41 -16.51 32.91
N GLN A 605 17.43 -15.99 34.14
CA GLN A 605 16.21 -15.78 34.93
C GLN A 605 15.30 -14.69 34.36
N ILE A 606 15.88 -13.71 33.66
CA ILE A 606 15.16 -12.58 33.04
C ILE A 606 14.58 -12.97 31.67
N ASN A 607 15.01 -14.10 31.10
CA ASN A 607 14.60 -14.58 29.78
C ASN A 607 13.06 -14.71 29.55
N PRO A 608 12.21 -15.01 30.55
CA PRO A 608 10.75 -14.94 30.42
C PRO A 608 10.23 -13.53 30.11
N LEU A 609 10.80 -12.49 30.72
CA LEU A 609 10.46 -11.08 30.43
C LEU A 609 10.91 -10.73 29.00
N LEU A 610 12.13 -11.10 28.64
CA LEU A 610 12.65 -10.92 27.27
C LEU A 610 11.80 -11.64 26.22
N SER A 611 11.21 -12.79 26.55
CA SER A 611 10.30 -13.50 25.65
C SER A 611 9.03 -12.71 25.34
N THR A 612 8.53 -11.93 26.31
CA THR A 612 7.38 -11.03 26.10
C THR A 612 7.75 -9.84 25.20
N LEU A 613 9.02 -9.43 25.22
CA LEU A 613 9.59 -8.36 24.41
C LEU A 613 10.14 -8.82 23.05
N GLY A 614 9.89 -10.08 22.66
CA GLY A 614 10.42 -10.64 21.40
C GLY A 614 11.95 -10.82 21.37
N ALA A 615 12.62 -10.63 22.51
CA ALA A 615 14.08 -10.59 22.67
C ALA A 615 14.65 -11.84 23.36
N ARG A 616 13.96 -12.98 23.26
CA ARG A 616 14.35 -14.23 23.94
C ARG A 616 15.79 -14.63 23.57
N LEU A 617 16.59 -14.91 24.60
CA LEU A 617 17.96 -15.38 24.45
C LEU A 617 18.00 -16.91 24.32
N ASN A 618 18.69 -17.39 23.28
CA ASN A 618 18.98 -18.80 23.10
C ASN A 618 20.22 -19.22 23.92
N ARG A 619 20.52 -20.53 23.94
CA ARG A 619 21.68 -21.06 24.68
C ARG A 619 22.99 -20.39 24.24
N ARG A 620 23.19 -20.20 22.93
CA ARG A 620 24.37 -19.56 22.37
C ARG A 620 24.57 -18.14 22.90
N SER A 621 23.51 -17.34 22.90
CA SER A 621 23.55 -15.96 23.36
C SER A 621 23.90 -15.88 24.85
N LEU A 622 23.32 -16.77 25.65
CA LEU A 622 23.67 -16.88 27.08
C LEU A 622 25.13 -17.32 27.26
N ASP A 623 25.63 -18.20 26.40
CA ASP A 623 27.02 -18.66 26.45
C ASP A 623 27.99 -17.52 26.06
N GLN A 624 27.66 -16.75 25.02
CA GLN A 624 28.39 -15.54 24.60
C GLN A 624 28.40 -14.44 25.66
N ILE A 625 27.29 -14.25 26.38
CA ILE A 625 27.23 -13.32 27.51
C ILE A 625 28.16 -13.77 28.63
N GLY A 626 28.18 -15.07 28.94
CA GLY A 626 29.08 -15.62 29.95
C GLY A 626 30.56 -15.48 29.58
N THR A 627 30.95 -15.74 28.32
CA THR A 627 32.34 -15.53 27.87
C THR A 627 32.72 -14.06 27.83
N TYR A 628 31.82 -13.19 27.39
CA TYR A 628 32.02 -11.73 27.39
C TYR A 628 32.23 -11.19 28.81
N ALA A 629 31.39 -11.60 29.76
CA ALA A 629 31.49 -11.12 31.13
C ALA A 629 32.79 -11.53 31.81
N LYS A 630 33.27 -12.73 31.49
CA LYS A 630 34.59 -13.19 31.93
C LYS A 630 35.73 -12.35 31.34
N ALA A 631 35.53 -11.76 30.14
CA ALA A 631 36.53 -10.95 29.45
C ALA A 631 36.76 -9.59 30.09
N VAL A 632 35.68 -8.88 30.40
CA VAL A 632 35.78 -7.49 30.84
C VAL A 632 35.96 -7.41 32.36
N SER A 633 35.35 -8.32 33.13
CA SER A 633 35.45 -8.39 34.60
C SER A 633 35.39 -7.00 35.30
N SER A 634 34.61 -6.07 34.76
CA SER A 634 34.39 -4.72 35.30
C SER A 634 33.04 -4.62 36.00
N GLU A 635 32.86 -3.61 36.87
CA GLU A 635 31.57 -3.34 37.50
C GLU A 635 30.47 -2.96 36.48
N SER A 636 30.86 -2.45 35.31
CA SER A 636 29.98 -2.06 34.20
C SER A 636 29.58 -3.21 33.26
N THR A 637 30.06 -4.43 33.51
CA THR A 637 29.81 -5.59 32.63
C THR A 637 28.32 -5.85 32.37
N LEU A 638 27.46 -5.68 33.38
CA LEU A 638 26.02 -5.87 33.22
C LEU A 638 25.43 -4.82 32.26
N ASP A 639 25.80 -3.55 32.42
CA ASP A 639 25.34 -2.45 31.56
C ASP A 639 25.76 -2.69 30.11
N GLN A 640 27.04 -3.04 29.90
CA GLN A 640 27.57 -3.37 28.58
C GLN A 640 26.83 -4.54 27.93
N VAL A 641 26.50 -5.59 28.68
CA VAL A 641 25.69 -6.72 28.17
C VAL A 641 24.26 -6.28 27.85
N VAL A 642 23.65 -5.45 28.68
CA VAL A 642 22.29 -4.94 28.44
C VAL A 642 22.27 -4.12 27.15
N ILE A 643 23.15 -3.11 27.03
CA ILE A 643 23.25 -2.21 25.87
C ILE A 643 23.70 -2.95 24.62
N GLY A 644 24.75 -3.76 24.71
CA GLY A 644 25.39 -4.37 23.55
C GLY A 644 24.76 -5.67 23.05
N LYS A 645 23.97 -6.36 23.89
CA LYS A 645 23.45 -7.71 23.58
C LYS A 645 21.95 -7.89 23.75
N ILE A 646 21.32 -7.20 24.72
CA ILE A 646 19.91 -7.38 25.06
C ILE A 646 19.03 -6.35 24.37
N LEU A 647 19.24 -5.05 24.62
CA LEU A 647 18.43 -3.96 24.06
C LEU A 647 18.36 -3.99 22.52
N PRO A 648 19.43 -4.29 21.77
CA PRO A 648 19.40 -4.33 20.31
C PRO A 648 18.39 -5.35 19.74
N ARG A 649 17.97 -6.35 20.53
CA ARG A 649 16.99 -7.37 20.15
C ARG A 649 15.54 -6.93 20.34
N ILE A 650 15.30 -5.88 21.12
CA ILE A 650 13.96 -5.42 21.44
C ILE A 650 13.48 -4.56 20.28
N ASN A 651 12.46 -5.07 19.57
CA ASN A 651 11.72 -4.33 18.56
C ASN A 651 10.27 -4.80 18.57
N VAL A 652 9.43 -4.14 19.37
CA VAL A 652 8.03 -4.53 19.58
C VAL A 652 7.08 -3.34 19.53
N LEU A 653 5.83 -3.59 19.12
CA LEU A 653 4.78 -2.57 19.20
C LEU A 653 4.47 -2.24 20.66
N LYS A 654 4.31 -0.95 20.94
CA LYS A 654 3.95 -0.45 22.26
C LYS A 654 2.48 -0.80 22.58
N ASN A 655 2.28 -1.61 23.60
CA ASN A 655 0.98 -1.93 24.19
C ASN A 655 1.14 -2.11 25.71
N ASP A 656 0.04 -2.23 26.45
CA ASP A 656 0.09 -2.31 27.91
C ASP A 656 0.94 -3.47 28.41
N LYS A 657 0.89 -4.62 27.72
CA LYS A 657 1.65 -5.82 28.08
C LYS A 657 3.15 -5.65 27.83
N THR A 658 3.55 -5.13 26.67
CA THR A 658 4.97 -4.92 26.33
C THR A 658 5.57 -3.80 27.16
N THR A 659 4.80 -2.75 27.45
CA THR A 659 5.25 -1.65 28.33
C THR A 659 5.42 -2.13 29.77
N ALA A 660 4.50 -2.94 30.30
CA ALA A 660 4.64 -3.53 31.63
C ALA A 660 5.87 -4.45 31.70
N ALA A 661 6.03 -5.36 30.73
CA ALA A 661 7.18 -6.27 30.69
C ALA A 661 8.53 -5.53 30.59
N PHE A 662 8.58 -4.40 29.88
CA PHE A 662 9.80 -3.59 29.79
C PHE A 662 10.10 -2.83 31.10
N ARG A 663 9.08 -2.35 31.80
CA ARG A 663 9.26 -1.76 33.15
C ARG A 663 9.69 -2.81 34.18
N ASP A 664 9.13 -4.01 34.10
CA ASP A 664 9.57 -5.13 34.96
C ASP A 664 11.01 -5.53 34.67
N LEU A 665 11.43 -5.49 33.39
CA LEU A 665 12.83 -5.70 33.00
C LEU A 665 13.74 -4.65 33.65
N LEU A 666 13.38 -3.36 33.55
CA LEU A 666 14.13 -2.26 34.16
C LEU A 666 14.24 -2.42 35.69
N ALA A 667 13.16 -2.83 36.36
CA ALA A 667 13.16 -3.07 37.81
C ALA A 667 13.96 -4.31 38.23
N SER A 668 14.14 -5.29 37.34
CA SER A 668 14.85 -6.54 37.62
C SER A 668 16.37 -6.46 37.48
N LEU A 669 16.88 -5.38 36.86
CA LEU A 669 18.28 -5.19 36.53
C LEU A 669 18.92 -4.13 37.45
N SER A 670 20.08 -4.46 38.02
CA SER A 670 20.89 -3.52 38.82
C SER A 670 21.87 -2.77 37.90
N ILE A 671 21.32 -1.86 37.08
CA ILE A 671 22.05 -1.13 36.02
C ILE A 671 22.30 0.35 36.41
N SER A 672 23.26 0.99 35.74
CA SER A 672 23.57 2.43 35.91
C SER A 672 22.40 3.34 35.57
N GLU A 673 22.46 4.60 36.01
CA GLU A 673 21.42 5.60 35.71
C GLU A 673 21.38 5.92 34.21
N ASP A 674 22.54 6.06 33.56
CA ASP A 674 22.62 6.30 32.11
C ASP A 674 21.96 5.18 31.30
N THR A 675 22.16 3.92 31.70
CA THR A 675 21.49 2.77 31.06
C THR A 675 19.96 2.81 31.27
N LYS A 676 19.50 3.27 32.45
CA LYS A 676 18.06 3.43 32.71
C LYS A 676 17.47 4.55 31.88
N ASP A 677 18.19 5.65 31.70
CA ASP A 677 17.73 6.77 30.89
C ASP A 677 17.56 6.36 29.43
N LEU A 678 18.54 5.66 28.85
CA LEU A 678 18.43 5.05 27.52
C LEU A 678 17.21 4.11 27.42
N MET A 679 17.01 3.25 28.41
CA MET A 679 15.85 2.36 28.45
C MET A 679 14.51 3.13 28.57
N ASN A 680 14.47 4.23 29.30
CA ASN A 680 13.29 5.09 29.42
C ASN A 680 12.98 5.81 28.11
N GLU A 681 13.98 6.30 27.38
CA GLU A 681 13.84 6.89 26.05
C GLU A 681 13.20 5.89 25.07
N MET A 682 13.68 4.64 25.05
CA MET A 682 13.10 3.57 24.23
C MET A 682 11.60 3.35 24.46
N ILE A 683 11.10 3.56 25.69
CA ILE A 683 9.67 3.45 26.00
C ILE A 683 8.91 4.71 25.60
N ASN A 684 9.47 5.89 25.86
CA ASN A 684 8.76 7.16 25.75
C ASN A 684 8.54 7.58 24.29
N GLU A 685 9.42 7.16 23.40
CA GLU A 685 9.37 7.56 22.01
C GLU A 685 8.46 6.66 21.14
N GLY A 686 7.79 7.27 20.16
CA GLY A 686 7.13 6.57 19.05
C GLY A 686 6.08 5.50 19.40
N ARG A 687 5.76 4.66 18.40
CA ARG A 687 4.74 3.58 18.52
C ARG A 687 5.35 2.19 18.76
N THR A 688 6.66 2.07 18.62
CA THR A 688 7.44 0.85 18.89
C THR A 688 8.44 1.09 20.02
N ILE A 689 8.77 0.06 20.79
CA ILE A 689 9.90 0.06 21.72
C ILE A 689 11.06 -0.57 20.95
N THR A 690 12.08 0.22 20.63
CA THR A 690 13.21 -0.20 19.80
C THR A 690 14.49 0.54 20.17
N TYR A 691 15.62 -0.15 20.04
CA TYR A 691 16.97 0.38 20.31
C TYR A 691 17.54 1.19 19.14
N TRP A 692 17.21 0.79 17.91
CA TRP A 692 17.81 1.31 16.67
C TRP A 692 17.17 2.61 16.18
N ARG A 693 16.88 3.56 17.07
CA ARG A 693 16.09 4.74 16.71
C ARG A 693 16.90 5.98 16.41
#